data_AF-A0A195EK66-F1
#
_entry.id   AF-A0A195EK66-F1
#
_cell.length_a   1.000
_cell.length_b   1.000
_cell.length_c   1.000
_cell.angle_alpha   90.00
_cell.angle_beta   90.00
_cell.angle_gamma   90.00
#
_symmetry.space_group_name_H-M   'P 1'
#
loop_
_entity.id
_entity.type
_entity.pdbx_description
1 polymer ?
#
loop_
_entity_poly.entity_id
_entity_poly.type
_entity_poly.pdbx_seq_one_letter_code
_entity_poly.pdbx_strand_id
1 'polypeptide(L)'
;MDQRTIIIGIIAGFLTLPARGLVGYDCGGHGLNITSLSLLDIGDCDSEDVEPITENVHVQLLQLSDFDKTRVIQCKIEIDRIIYYCGMHSHISIVHGGRRVYLQETAASNCRRIHETGTIDLGGRDGYISGIKPNSSSTRSVTLAGYTSVDGRCSGTQYSDPYGTWDSVVVQATIKVTLRDFEAPIRRNSHEIILPSGLHCKVTAGECLDTDGGETFWSTVPPDSCHFSHYDVLYEGQASKLTPKANQTTPTIYTVITRETTFALTQTGRTSLCGYTLIQTEHPKLFILETQQDRGFRVRSRISVNNLDIFAYVNSKFVYVEKHIRTQLTRLYRDITEQKCALEKQILQNALTLSSIAPDEMAHRIMKSPGYTAVVAGEAIHLIKCVPVECKVRHTEGCFAELPVTYGNKTAFLLPGSRILTRTGTHKDCSELLPNMYKIHGTWFRFMPRPVESLPPPTIQPLTRPTWRYVAPAALATSGIYSDEDLSRLRNYIMFPVEKPQMLNTLARGAMGHNIPSGSISMTNLFDEKSLEKIAESAGGRLWQGFITFGSASAGVLAIFIIIKLIKLIVDTIIHGYALHSVYGWSLHLLGAIWSSVTQLLLHLAEPREKDTPGRQKDREALLPTTTKPHSTTEAQLPTPTAPTPSESVNESPVQYKELRAMLGNKENE
;
A
#
# COMPACT_ATOMS: atom_id res chain seq x y z
N MET A 1 -17.84 -65.45 -2.03
CA MET A 1 -17.54 -65.76 -0.62
C MET A 1 -18.79 -65.45 0.19
N ASP A 2 -19.22 -66.38 1.04
CA ASP A 2 -20.50 -66.29 1.75
C ASP A 2 -20.42 -65.27 2.91
N GLN A 3 -21.48 -64.47 3.06
CA GLN A 3 -21.60 -63.43 4.09
C GLN A 3 -21.57 -64.04 5.51
N ARG A 4 -21.98 -65.31 5.66
CA ARG A 4 -21.82 -66.07 6.91
C ARG A 4 -20.35 -66.34 7.26
N THR A 5 -19.48 -66.60 6.29
CA THR A 5 -18.06 -66.88 6.55
C THR A 5 -17.32 -65.65 7.08
N ILE A 6 -17.69 -64.46 6.58
CA ILE A 6 -17.13 -63.17 7.03
C ILE A 6 -17.58 -62.87 8.47
N ILE A 7 -18.87 -63.08 8.79
CA ILE A 7 -19.40 -62.84 10.15
C ILE A 7 -18.76 -63.79 11.17
N ILE A 8 -18.59 -65.08 10.83
CA ILE A 8 -17.93 -66.06 11.71
C ILE A 8 -16.44 -65.70 11.91
N GLY A 9 -15.75 -65.24 10.86
CA GLY A 9 -14.35 -64.77 10.97
C GLY A 9 -14.20 -63.54 11.87
N ILE A 10 -15.14 -62.59 11.80
CA ILE A 10 -15.14 -61.39 12.67
C ILE A 10 -15.45 -61.77 14.12
N ILE A 11 -16.44 -62.64 14.37
CA ILE A 11 -16.79 -63.10 15.73
C ILE A 11 -15.62 -63.89 16.35
N ALA A 12 -14.96 -64.77 15.59
CA ALA A 12 -13.77 -65.48 16.05
C ALA A 12 -12.61 -64.52 16.36
N GLY A 13 -12.37 -63.50 15.52
CA GLY A 13 -11.33 -62.49 15.74
C GLY A 13 -11.56 -61.60 16.97
N PHE A 14 -12.83 -61.29 17.30
CA PHE A 14 -13.18 -60.55 18.53
C PHE A 14 -13.12 -61.42 19.80
N LEU A 15 -13.34 -62.74 19.70
CA LEU A 15 -13.21 -63.67 20.83
C LEU A 15 -11.75 -63.99 21.19
N THR A 16 -10.80 -63.73 20.31
CA THR A 16 -9.35 -63.83 20.59
C THR A 16 -8.72 -62.48 20.94
N LEU A 17 -9.38 -61.67 21.76
CA LEU A 17 -8.66 -60.69 22.58
C LEU A 17 -7.78 -61.49 23.55
N PRO A 18 -6.43 -61.43 23.46
CA PRO A 18 -5.59 -62.13 24.41
C PRO A 18 -5.88 -61.52 25.79
N ALA A 19 -6.40 -62.35 26.70
CA ALA A 19 -6.46 -62.01 28.11
C ALA A 19 -5.02 -61.80 28.58
N ARG A 20 -4.56 -60.55 28.57
CA ARG A 20 -3.21 -60.20 28.99
C ARG A 20 -3.08 -60.63 30.44
N GLY A 21 -2.13 -61.52 30.73
CA GLY A 21 -1.72 -61.80 32.09
C GLY A 21 -1.06 -60.57 32.70
N LEU A 22 -1.08 -60.48 34.03
CA LEU A 22 -0.36 -59.42 34.74
C LEU A 22 1.14 -59.63 34.53
N VAL A 23 1.78 -58.83 33.68
CA VAL A 23 3.23 -58.93 33.45
C VAL A 23 3.99 -58.28 34.61
N GLY A 24 4.87 -59.07 35.22
CA GLY A 24 5.95 -58.62 36.09
C GLY A 24 7.32 -58.85 35.46
N TYR A 25 8.40 -58.45 36.15
CA TYR A 25 9.75 -58.55 35.61
C TYR A 25 10.70 -59.22 36.60
N ASP A 26 11.36 -60.30 36.16
CA ASP A 26 12.34 -61.05 36.94
C ASP A 26 13.75 -60.50 36.68
N CYS A 27 14.36 -59.94 37.73
CA CYS A 27 15.72 -59.41 37.73
C CYS A 27 16.76 -60.42 38.28
N GLY A 28 16.35 -61.64 38.65
CA GLY A 28 17.23 -62.68 39.22
C GLY A 28 17.66 -63.77 38.24
N GLY A 29 17.22 -63.70 36.98
CA GLY A 29 17.53 -64.69 35.93
C GLY A 29 18.87 -64.46 35.23
N HIS A 30 19.35 -65.49 34.53
CA HIS A 30 20.50 -65.36 33.64
C HIS A 30 20.10 -64.64 32.34
N GLY A 31 20.91 -63.68 31.88
CA GLY A 31 20.67 -62.90 30.64
C GLY A 31 20.25 -61.43 30.83
N LEU A 32 20.60 -60.82 31.97
CA LEU A 32 20.37 -59.39 32.22
C LEU A 32 21.22 -58.53 31.28
N ASN A 33 20.63 -57.47 30.72
CA ASN A 33 21.37 -56.42 30.02
C ASN A 33 21.65 -55.27 31.00
N ILE A 34 22.92 -54.88 31.13
CA ILE A 34 23.41 -53.93 32.14
C ILE A 34 24.13 -52.77 31.46
N THR A 35 23.68 -51.55 31.74
CA THR A 35 24.30 -50.30 31.24
C THR A 35 24.73 -49.43 32.42
N SER A 36 25.99 -49.02 32.45
CA SER A 36 26.50 -48.10 33.49
C SER A 36 26.31 -46.64 33.08
N LEU A 37 25.87 -45.80 34.02
CA LEU A 37 25.69 -44.35 33.85
C LEU A 37 26.46 -43.61 34.98
N SER A 38 26.90 -42.38 34.71
CA SER A 38 27.46 -41.49 35.74
C SER A 38 26.34 -40.89 36.61
N LEU A 39 26.62 -40.69 37.90
CA LEU A 39 25.76 -39.92 38.80
C LEU A 39 26.21 -38.45 38.96
N LEU A 40 27.40 -38.09 38.47
CA LEU A 40 28.00 -36.78 38.68
C LEU A 40 27.49 -35.73 37.68
N ASP A 41 27.46 -36.08 36.40
CA ASP A 41 27.28 -35.14 35.29
C ASP A 41 26.14 -35.54 34.35
N ILE A 42 25.43 -34.54 33.83
CA ILE A 42 24.50 -34.69 32.71
C ILE A 42 25.04 -33.86 31.55
N GLY A 43 25.11 -34.46 30.37
CA GLY A 43 25.59 -33.82 29.14
C GLY A 43 24.89 -32.49 28.84
N ASP A 44 25.55 -31.68 28.02
CA ASP A 44 25.05 -30.38 27.60
C ASP A 44 24.14 -30.48 26.37
N CYS A 45 23.43 -29.39 26.11
CA CYS A 45 22.49 -29.29 25.00
C CYS A 45 23.24 -28.92 23.72
N ASP A 46 23.59 -29.91 22.91
CA ASP A 46 24.11 -29.70 21.56
C ASP A 46 23.01 -29.10 20.66
N SER A 47 22.95 -27.77 20.60
CA SER A 47 22.14 -27.04 19.63
C SER A 47 23.03 -26.61 18.46
N GLU A 48 22.70 -27.08 17.26
CA GLU A 48 23.32 -26.54 16.05
C GLU A 48 22.94 -25.06 15.93
N ASP A 49 23.96 -24.19 15.86
CA ASP A 49 23.76 -22.75 15.73
C ASP A 49 23.39 -22.38 14.28
N VAL A 50 22.09 -22.49 13.98
CA VAL A 50 21.55 -22.33 12.62
C VAL A 50 21.49 -20.85 12.16
N GLU A 51 21.72 -19.86 13.03
CA GLU A 51 21.52 -18.45 12.64
C GLU A 51 22.60 -17.93 11.67
N PRO A 52 22.21 -17.33 10.53
CA PRO A 52 23.15 -16.80 9.53
C PRO A 52 23.86 -15.55 10.05
N ILE A 53 25.10 -15.36 9.59
CA ILE A 53 25.88 -14.15 9.89
C ILE A 53 25.21 -12.97 9.16
N THR A 54 24.96 -11.89 9.88
CA THR A 54 24.29 -10.69 9.35
C THR A 54 25.27 -9.52 9.29
N GLU A 55 25.53 -9.01 8.09
CA GLU A 55 26.39 -7.87 7.81
C GLU A 55 25.57 -6.74 7.17
N ASN A 56 25.87 -5.47 7.46
CA ASN A 56 25.27 -4.35 6.74
C ASN A 56 26.22 -3.91 5.62
N VAL A 57 25.71 -3.92 4.38
CA VAL A 57 26.46 -3.59 3.16
C VAL A 57 25.71 -2.57 2.33
N HIS A 58 26.44 -1.64 1.72
CA HIS A 58 25.84 -0.66 0.82
C HIS A 58 25.68 -1.28 -0.58
N VAL A 59 24.49 -1.17 -1.16
CA VAL A 59 24.12 -1.83 -2.41
C VAL A 59 23.30 -0.92 -3.34
N GLN A 60 23.42 -1.20 -4.63
CA GLN A 60 22.43 -0.80 -5.63
C GLN A 60 21.64 -2.03 -6.09
N LEU A 61 20.31 -1.93 -6.12
CA LEU A 61 19.41 -2.89 -6.79
C LEU A 61 19.18 -2.40 -8.21
N LEU A 62 19.64 -3.17 -9.18
CA LEU A 62 19.53 -2.89 -10.61
C LEU A 62 18.46 -3.77 -11.24
N GLN A 63 17.71 -3.21 -12.19
CA GLN A 63 16.78 -3.94 -13.03
C GLN A 63 17.16 -3.79 -14.50
N LEU A 64 17.20 -4.89 -15.24
CA LEU A 64 17.35 -4.89 -16.69
C LEU A 64 16.16 -4.17 -17.37
N SER A 65 16.43 -3.22 -18.26
CA SER A 65 15.44 -2.44 -19.00
C SER A 65 15.12 -3.04 -20.37
N ASP A 66 13.84 -3.30 -20.65
CA ASP A 66 13.38 -3.78 -21.95
C ASP A 66 13.27 -2.64 -22.98
N PHE A 67 13.07 -1.41 -22.51
CA PHE A 67 12.94 -0.21 -23.34
C PHE A 67 13.98 0.86 -22.99
N ASP A 68 14.60 1.41 -24.04
CA ASP A 68 15.35 2.66 -24.01
C ASP A 68 14.49 3.83 -24.51
N LYS A 69 15.06 5.03 -24.57
CA LYS A 69 14.47 6.20 -25.22
C LYS A 69 15.47 6.90 -26.11
N THR A 70 14.99 7.48 -27.20
CA THR A 70 15.76 8.47 -27.98
C THR A 70 14.92 9.71 -28.25
N ARG A 71 15.59 10.85 -28.48
CA ARG A 71 14.94 12.08 -28.93
C ARG A 71 14.69 11.99 -30.43
N VAL A 72 13.46 12.31 -30.82
CA VAL A 72 12.95 12.21 -32.17
C VAL A 72 12.45 13.59 -32.60
N ILE A 73 12.92 14.04 -33.77
CA ILE A 73 12.37 15.22 -34.44
C ILE A 73 11.51 14.76 -35.61
N GLN A 74 10.38 15.42 -35.80
CA GLN A 74 9.45 15.13 -36.89
C GLN A 74 9.11 16.43 -37.63
N CYS A 75 9.09 16.35 -38.95
CA CYS A 75 8.71 17.42 -39.86
C CYS A 75 7.61 16.94 -40.81
N LYS A 76 6.55 17.72 -40.94
CA LYS A 76 5.52 17.51 -41.96
C LYS A 76 5.26 18.82 -42.68
N ILE A 77 5.46 18.83 -44.00
CA ILE A 77 5.20 19.98 -44.86
C ILE A 77 4.10 19.58 -45.83
N GLU A 78 2.94 20.22 -45.70
CA GLU A 78 1.75 19.98 -46.51
C GLU A 78 1.51 21.22 -47.39
N ILE A 79 1.46 21.02 -48.70
CA ILE A 79 1.33 22.10 -49.71
C ILE A 79 0.02 21.90 -50.47
N ASP A 80 -0.96 22.80 -50.28
CA ASP A 80 -2.14 22.94 -51.14
C ASP A 80 -1.90 24.08 -52.13
N ARG A 81 -1.54 23.74 -53.37
CA ARG A 81 -1.27 24.70 -54.44
C ARG A 81 -2.44 24.82 -55.40
N ILE A 82 -2.64 26.03 -55.91
CA ILE A 82 -3.60 26.35 -56.96
C ILE A 82 -2.88 27.18 -58.04
N ILE A 83 -2.96 26.71 -59.28
CA ILE A 83 -2.40 27.33 -60.47
C ILE A 83 -3.52 28.00 -61.26
N TYR A 84 -3.29 29.24 -61.67
CA TYR A 84 -4.12 29.98 -62.61
C TYR A 84 -3.29 30.40 -63.82
N TYR A 85 -3.82 30.22 -65.03
CA TYR A 85 -3.28 30.89 -66.22
C TYR A 85 -3.54 32.39 -66.12
N CYS A 86 -2.51 33.19 -66.34
CA CYS A 86 -2.61 34.65 -66.38
C CYS A 86 -2.55 35.11 -67.84
N GLY A 87 -3.67 35.63 -68.35
CA GLY A 87 -3.77 36.12 -69.72
C GLY A 87 -3.39 37.59 -69.91
N MET A 88 -3.31 38.01 -71.18
CA MET A 88 -2.85 39.34 -71.63
C MET A 88 -3.53 40.56 -70.98
N HIS A 89 -4.75 40.40 -70.45
CA HIS A 89 -5.51 41.45 -69.75
C HIS A 89 -5.64 41.19 -68.25
N SER A 90 -4.69 40.45 -67.65
CA SER A 90 -4.72 39.99 -66.26
C SER A 90 -5.97 39.20 -65.86
N HIS A 91 -6.67 38.59 -66.82
CA HIS A 91 -7.71 37.62 -66.52
C HIS A 91 -7.08 36.31 -66.04
N ILE A 92 -7.66 35.71 -65.00
CA ILE A 92 -7.28 34.38 -64.53
C ILE A 92 -8.13 33.30 -65.21
N SER A 93 -7.56 32.12 -65.45
CA SER A 93 -8.28 30.96 -65.98
C SER A 93 -7.78 29.67 -65.35
N ILE A 94 -8.67 28.69 -65.19
CA ILE A 94 -8.35 27.40 -64.58
C ILE A 94 -7.52 26.57 -65.56
N VAL A 95 -6.41 25.99 -65.10
CA VAL A 95 -5.59 25.05 -65.88
C VAL A 95 -5.89 23.60 -65.49
N HIS A 96 -5.71 22.67 -66.44
CA HIS A 96 -5.80 21.24 -66.14
C HIS A 96 -4.77 20.84 -65.08
N GLY A 97 -5.20 20.07 -64.07
CA GLY A 97 -4.37 19.69 -62.94
C GLY A 97 -4.00 20.83 -61.98
N GLY A 98 -4.62 22.02 -62.12
CA GLY A 98 -4.17 23.24 -61.46
C GLY A 98 -4.24 23.24 -59.93
N ARG A 99 -5.09 22.42 -59.29
CA ARG A 99 -5.09 22.26 -57.82
C ARG A 99 -4.54 20.90 -57.39
N ARG A 100 -3.58 20.90 -56.46
CA ARG A 100 -3.02 19.69 -55.84
C ARG A 100 -2.68 19.93 -54.37
N VAL A 101 -2.98 18.94 -53.54
CA VAL A 101 -2.46 18.83 -52.17
C VAL A 101 -1.46 17.68 -52.14
N TYR A 102 -0.26 17.93 -51.62
CA TYR A 102 0.79 16.92 -51.48
C TYR A 102 1.67 17.19 -50.26
N LEU A 103 2.44 16.18 -49.85
CA LEU A 103 3.47 16.30 -48.83
C LEU A 103 4.82 16.55 -49.50
N GLN A 104 5.60 17.47 -48.95
CA GLN A 104 6.93 17.79 -49.45
C GLN A 104 7.99 17.02 -48.65
N GLU A 105 8.71 16.14 -49.34
CA GLU A 105 9.83 15.38 -48.75
C GLU A 105 10.95 16.31 -48.29
N THR A 106 11.52 16.02 -47.10
CA THR A 106 12.40 16.90 -46.32
C THR A 106 13.52 16.10 -45.65
N ALA A 107 14.68 16.01 -46.31
CA ALA A 107 15.87 15.36 -45.76
C ALA A 107 16.20 15.79 -44.30
N ALA A 108 16.71 14.85 -43.50
CA ALA A 108 16.98 15.02 -42.07
C ALA A 108 17.72 16.32 -41.69
N SER A 109 18.67 16.75 -42.51
CA SER A 109 19.43 18.00 -42.33
C SER A 109 18.57 19.26 -42.50
N ASN A 110 17.64 19.26 -43.46
CA ASN A 110 16.68 20.34 -43.65
C ASN A 110 15.66 20.35 -42.49
N CYS A 111 15.14 19.18 -42.09
CA CYS A 111 14.23 19.10 -40.94
C CYS A 111 14.89 19.64 -39.66
N ARG A 112 16.13 19.24 -39.37
CA ARG A 112 16.91 19.78 -38.25
C ARG A 112 17.11 21.29 -38.35
N ARG A 113 17.51 21.80 -39.52
CA ARG A 113 17.66 23.25 -39.75
C ARG A 113 16.36 24.00 -39.46
N ILE A 114 15.20 23.50 -39.90
CA ILE A 114 13.90 24.15 -39.66
C ILE A 114 13.56 24.18 -38.16
N HIS A 115 13.90 23.13 -37.39
CA HIS A 115 13.77 23.11 -35.94
C HIS A 115 14.73 24.10 -35.23
N GLU A 116 15.94 24.27 -35.74
CA GLU A 116 16.97 25.16 -35.17
C GLU A 116 16.75 26.64 -35.51
N THR A 117 16.44 26.98 -36.76
CA THR A 117 16.30 28.36 -37.24
C THR A 117 14.88 28.89 -37.18
N GLY A 118 13.86 28.01 -37.13
CA GLY A 118 12.45 28.39 -37.27
C GLY A 118 12.10 28.96 -38.64
N THR A 119 12.89 28.64 -39.67
CA THR A 119 12.77 29.16 -41.03
C THR A 119 12.84 28.07 -42.10
N ILE A 120 12.13 28.28 -43.20
CA ILE A 120 12.20 27.43 -44.40
C ILE A 120 12.15 28.31 -45.65
N ASP A 121 12.88 27.89 -46.68
CA ASP A 121 12.80 28.45 -48.03
C ASP A 121 12.27 27.35 -48.96
N LEU A 122 11.18 27.65 -49.66
CA LEU A 122 10.52 26.77 -50.63
C LEU A 122 10.62 27.30 -52.07
N GLY A 123 11.42 28.35 -52.29
CA GLY A 123 11.61 28.99 -53.60
C GLY A 123 10.45 29.92 -54.00
N GLY A 124 10.73 30.78 -54.99
CA GLY A 124 9.82 31.86 -55.39
C GLY A 124 10.02 33.13 -54.55
N ARG A 125 9.32 34.21 -54.92
CA ARG A 125 9.53 35.55 -54.34
C ARG A 125 9.10 35.64 -52.87
N ASP A 126 8.03 34.90 -52.52
CA ASP A 126 7.43 34.88 -51.18
C ASP A 126 7.70 33.54 -50.46
N GLY A 127 8.61 32.71 -50.99
CA GLY A 127 8.88 31.33 -50.52
C GLY A 127 9.59 31.21 -49.17
N TYR A 128 10.11 32.31 -48.64
CA TYR A 128 10.81 32.36 -47.35
C TYR A 128 9.83 32.53 -46.19
N ILE A 129 9.59 31.47 -45.43
CA ILE A 129 8.71 31.46 -44.27
C ILE A 129 9.56 31.48 -42.99
N SER A 130 9.22 32.39 -42.07
CA SER A 130 9.89 32.55 -40.78
C SER A 130 8.92 32.53 -39.59
N GLY A 131 9.48 32.34 -38.40
CA GLY A 131 8.71 32.31 -37.14
C GLY A 131 7.98 30.99 -36.89
N ILE A 132 8.42 29.90 -37.53
CA ILE A 132 7.94 28.54 -37.27
C ILE A 132 8.48 28.11 -35.90
N LYS A 133 7.61 27.60 -35.03
CA LYS A 133 8.01 27.14 -33.68
C LYS A 133 8.01 25.61 -33.60
N PRO A 134 8.96 24.98 -32.89
CA PRO A 134 8.88 23.56 -32.53
C PRO A 134 7.57 23.23 -31.81
N ASN A 135 7.09 21.99 -31.93
CA ASN A 135 5.84 21.52 -31.34
C ASN A 135 4.61 22.38 -31.72
N SER A 136 4.58 22.90 -32.95
CA SER A 136 3.46 23.70 -33.48
C SER A 136 3.18 23.43 -34.96
N SER A 137 1.98 23.81 -35.42
CA SER A 137 1.61 23.87 -36.83
C SER A 137 1.51 25.34 -37.27
N SER A 138 2.29 25.73 -38.26
CA SER A 138 2.29 27.08 -38.84
C SER A 138 1.81 27.04 -40.28
N THR A 139 0.79 27.84 -40.60
CA THR A 139 0.23 27.95 -41.95
C THR A 139 0.52 29.32 -42.56
N ARG A 140 0.93 29.37 -43.84
CA ARG A 140 1.14 30.60 -44.63
C ARG A 140 0.60 30.43 -46.04
N SER A 141 0.10 31.51 -46.62
CA SER A 141 -0.18 31.60 -48.06
C SER A 141 0.99 32.32 -48.73
N VAL A 142 1.49 31.78 -49.85
CA VAL A 142 2.62 32.34 -50.60
C VAL A 142 2.37 32.27 -52.11
N THR A 143 3.09 33.10 -52.87
CA THR A 143 3.17 32.99 -54.33
C THR A 143 4.45 32.23 -54.71
N LEU A 144 4.31 30.99 -55.19
CA LEU A 144 5.47 30.16 -55.59
C LEU A 144 6.04 30.59 -56.95
N ALA A 145 5.17 31.01 -57.87
CA ALA A 145 5.54 31.48 -59.21
C ALA A 145 4.50 32.46 -59.77
N GLY A 146 4.91 33.27 -60.74
CA GLY A 146 4.15 34.44 -61.19
C GLY A 146 4.09 35.56 -60.14
N TYR A 147 3.28 36.57 -60.41
CA TYR A 147 3.06 37.70 -59.51
C TYR A 147 1.59 38.16 -59.57
N THR A 148 1.02 38.49 -58.42
CA THR A 148 -0.28 39.16 -58.30
C THR A 148 -0.14 40.43 -57.47
N SER A 149 -0.68 41.52 -57.99
CA SER A 149 -0.73 42.83 -57.33
C SER A 149 -2.09 43.08 -56.69
N VAL A 150 -2.12 43.96 -55.69
CA VAL A 150 -3.33 44.33 -54.92
C VAL A 150 -4.38 45.03 -55.80
N ASP A 151 -3.96 45.62 -56.92
CA ASP A 151 -4.83 46.23 -57.94
C ASP A 151 -5.46 45.21 -58.92
N GLY A 152 -5.29 43.91 -58.68
CA GLY A 152 -5.86 42.84 -59.50
C GLY A 152 -5.06 42.48 -60.74
N ARG A 153 -3.89 43.09 -60.98
CA ARG A 153 -3.00 42.68 -62.07
C ARG A 153 -2.28 41.38 -61.74
N CYS A 154 -2.17 40.49 -62.72
CA CYS A 154 -1.31 39.32 -62.67
C CYS A 154 -0.21 39.40 -63.74
N SER A 155 0.92 38.74 -63.47
CA SER A 155 1.97 38.44 -64.43
C SER A 155 2.30 36.95 -64.33
N GLY A 156 2.13 36.21 -65.42
CA GLY A 156 2.41 34.78 -65.48
C GLY A 156 3.89 34.48 -65.71
N THR A 157 4.38 33.38 -65.14
CA THR A 157 5.68 32.81 -65.48
C THR A 157 5.52 31.32 -65.82
N GLN A 158 6.54 30.72 -66.44
CA GLN A 158 6.60 29.27 -66.53
C GLN A 158 6.78 28.68 -65.12
N TYR A 159 6.10 27.56 -64.84
CA TYR A 159 6.24 26.81 -63.60
C TYR A 159 6.16 25.30 -63.88
N SER A 160 7.00 24.53 -63.21
CA SER A 160 7.00 23.07 -63.30
C SER A 160 7.14 22.45 -61.93
N ASP A 161 6.47 21.32 -61.73
CA ASP A 161 6.58 20.49 -60.54
C ASP A 161 6.37 19.00 -60.91
N PRO A 162 6.44 18.05 -59.96
CA PRO A 162 6.32 16.61 -60.28
C PRO A 162 5.01 16.17 -60.97
N TYR A 163 3.99 17.03 -61.04
CA TYR A 163 2.69 16.71 -61.65
C TYR A 163 2.44 17.43 -63.00
N GLY A 164 3.38 18.25 -63.48
CA GLY A 164 3.27 18.88 -64.80
C GLY A 164 4.11 20.14 -64.97
N THR A 165 4.01 20.73 -66.16
CA THR A 165 4.59 22.02 -66.54
C THR A 165 3.50 22.89 -67.13
N TRP A 166 3.46 24.16 -66.73
CA TRP A 166 2.49 25.14 -67.21
C TRP A 166 3.22 26.45 -67.57
N ASP A 167 2.70 27.15 -68.58
CA ASP A 167 3.28 28.40 -69.09
C ASP A 167 2.34 29.59 -68.86
N SER A 168 2.92 30.78 -68.66
CA SER A 168 2.22 32.02 -68.26
C SER A 168 1.23 31.83 -67.09
N VAL A 169 1.67 31.19 -66.01
CA VAL A 169 0.84 30.93 -64.82
C VAL A 169 1.25 31.73 -63.58
N VAL A 170 0.29 31.95 -62.69
CA VAL A 170 0.50 32.31 -61.28
C VAL A 170 0.18 31.08 -60.42
N VAL A 171 1.03 30.81 -59.43
CA VAL A 171 0.90 29.68 -58.51
C VAL A 171 0.81 30.20 -57.08
N GLN A 172 -0.37 30.10 -56.50
CA GLN A 172 -0.62 30.40 -55.08
C GLN A 172 -0.62 29.10 -54.30
N ALA A 173 0.01 29.07 -53.12
CA ALA A 173 0.06 27.88 -52.28
C ALA A 173 -0.19 28.21 -50.81
N THR A 174 -1.03 27.39 -50.16
CA THR A 174 -1.13 27.34 -48.71
C THR A 174 -0.19 26.25 -48.20
N ILE A 175 0.87 26.67 -47.53
CA ILE A 175 1.88 25.80 -46.93
C ILE A 175 1.59 25.69 -45.45
N LYS A 176 1.54 24.45 -44.96
CA LYS A 176 1.35 24.11 -43.55
C LYS A 176 2.52 23.27 -43.08
N VAL A 177 3.37 23.87 -42.26
CA VAL A 177 4.53 23.22 -41.63
C VAL A 177 4.15 22.81 -40.22
N THR A 178 4.22 21.51 -39.92
CA THR A 178 4.08 20.97 -38.56
C THR A 178 5.41 20.41 -38.11
N LEU A 179 5.88 20.88 -36.96
CA LEU A 179 7.11 20.39 -36.30
C LEU A 179 6.73 19.70 -35.00
N ARG A 180 7.31 18.53 -34.72
CA ARG A 180 7.26 17.89 -33.39
C ARG A 180 8.66 17.48 -32.93
N ASP A 181 8.89 17.54 -31.63
CA ASP A 181 10.12 17.16 -30.95
C ASP A 181 9.73 16.45 -29.65
N PHE A 182 10.01 15.14 -29.57
CA PHE A 182 9.51 14.25 -28.51
C PHE A 182 10.48 13.10 -28.23
N GLU A 183 10.32 12.43 -27.09
CA GLU A 183 11.00 11.16 -26.80
C GLU A 183 10.16 9.99 -27.32
N ALA A 184 10.79 9.05 -28.03
CA ALA A 184 10.17 7.79 -28.44
C ALA A 184 10.85 6.60 -27.74
N PRO A 185 10.08 5.58 -27.30
CA PRO A 185 10.65 4.38 -26.73
C PRO A 185 11.26 3.48 -27.81
N ILE A 186 12.41 2.91 -27.49
CA ILE A 186 13.09 1.89 -28.30
C ILE A 186 12.97 0.55 -27.58
N ARG A 187 12.45 -0.48 -28.24
CA ARG A 187 12.43 -1.85 -27.71
C ARG A 187 13.79 -2.50 -27.97
N ARG A 188 14.56 -2.82 -26.92
CA ARG A 188 15.91 -3.37 -27.05
C ARG A 188 15.93 -4.71 -27.81
N ASN A 189 15.04 -5.63 -27.46
CA ASN A 189 15.06 -7.00 -28.01
C ASN A 189 14.84 -7.06 -29.54
N SER A 190 13.95 -6.23 -30.10
CA SER A 190 13.69 -6.20 -31.55
C SER A 190 14.48 -5.12 -32.30
N HIS A 191 15.19 -4.23 -31.60
CA HIS A 191 15.90 -3.08 -32.18
C HIS A 191 14.95 -2.14 -32.97
N GLU A 192 13.75 -1.91 -32.43
CA GLU A 192 12.68 -1.11 -33.03
C GLU A 192 12.39 0.14 -32.20
N ILE A 193 12.18 1.27 -32.87
CA ILE A 193 11.60 2.49 -32.30
C ILE A 193 10.08 2.47 -32.52
N ILE A 194 9.31 2.89 -31.52
CA ILE A 194 7.85 2.94 -31.59
C ILE A 194 7.41 4.41 -31.64
N LEU A 195 6.80 4.82 -32.76
CA LEU A 195 6.34 6.20 -32.98
C LEU A 195 4.98 6.46 -32.31
N PRO A 196 4.56 7.73 -32.12
CA PRO A 196 3.31 8.08 -31.42
C PRO A 196 2.04 7.53 -32.07
N SER A 197 2.10 7.20 -33.37
CA SER A 197 1.03 6.52 -34.11
C SER A 197 0.89 5.03 -33.80
N GLY A 198 1.90 4.42 -33.16
CA GLY A 198 2.06 2.97 -33.03
C GLY A 198 2.85 2.33 -34.18
N LEU A 199 3.44 3.09 -35.11
CA LEU A 199 4.33 2.55 -36.14
C LEU A 199 5.65 2.06 -35.53
N HIS A 200 6.10 0.88 -35.94
CA HIS A 200 7.39 0.29 -35.56
C HIS A 200 8.40 0.49 -36.70
N CYS A 201 9.53 1.13 -36.42
CA CYS A 201 10.61 1.36 -37.40
C CYS A 201 11.94 0.79 -36.86
N LYS A 202 12.86 0.40 -37.75
CA LYS A 202 14.19 -0.11 -37.33
C LYS A 202 15.07 1.03 -36.81
N VAL A 203 15.60 0.94 -35.59
CA VAL A 203 16.43 2.00 -34.98
C VAL A 203 17.65 2.36 -35.84
N THR A 204 18.23 1.38 -36.53
CA THR A 204 19.41 1.55 -37.39
C THR A 204 19.15 2.35 -38.67
N ALA A 205 17.88 2.59 -39.04
CA ALA A 205 17.56 3.42 -40.22
C ALA A 205 17.81 4.91 -39.96
N GLY A 206 17.70 5.38 -38.71
CA GLY A 206 17.79 6.81 -38.37
C GLY A 206 16.59 7.67 -38.82
N GLU A 207 15.75 7.14 -39.71
CA GLU A 207 14.58 7.81 -40.28
C GLU A 207 13.38 6.87 -40.47
N CYS A 208 12.17 7.42 -40.48
CA CYS A 208 10.93 6.73 -40.83
C CYS A 208 9.84 7.73 -41.24
N LEU A 209 8.98 7.36 -42.20
CA LEU A 209 7.75 8.09 -42.48
C LEU A 209 6.64 7.58 -41.55
N ASP A 210 6.13 8.46 -40.69
CA ASP A 210 5.05 8.15 -39.77
C ASP A 210 3.70 8.07 -40.50
N THR A 211 2.73 7.34 -39.95
CA THR A 211 1.42 7.09 -40.60
C THR A 211 0.55 8.35 -40.70
N ASP A 212 0.87 9.42 -39.97
CA ASP A 212 0.24 10.73 -40.13
C ASP A 212 0.89 11.61 -41.21
N GLY A 213 1.91 11.08 -41.93
CA GLY A 213 2.66 11.75 -42.98
C GLY A 213 3.79 12.64 -42.46
N GLY A 214 4.20 12.50 -41.21
CA GLY A 214 5.39 13.16 -40.67
C GLY A 214 6.68 12.38 -40.95
N GLU A 215 7.64 13.01 -41.61
CA GLU A 215 8.99 12.47 -41.73
C GLU A 215 9.71 12.62 -40.40
N THR A 216 10.26 11.51 -39.90
CA THR A 216 10.62 11.34 -38.51
C THR A 216 12.05 10.86 -38.42
N PHE A 217 12.90 11.58 -37.66
CA PHE A 217 14.35 11.38 -37.63
C PHE A 217 14.88 11.30 -36.19
N TRP A 218 15.88 10.46 -35.97
CA TRP A 218 16.56 10.33 -34.69
C TRP A 218 18.05 10.04 -34.87
N SER A 219 18.85 10.35 -33.84
CA SER A 219 20.25 9.94 -33.82
C SER A 219 20.35 8.43 -33.61
N THR A 220 21.10 7.74 -34.46
CA THR A 220 21.49 6.35 -34.21
C THR A 220 22.30 6.29 -32.92
N VAL A 221 21.81 5.53 -31.93
CA VAL A 221 22.46 5.42 -30.61
C VAL A 221 23.88 4.85 -30.81
N PRO A 222 24.94 5.52 -30.32
CA PRO A 222 26.28 4.95 -30.36
C PRO A 222 26.33 3.61 -29.63
N PRO A 223 27.17 2.65 -30.06
CA PRO A 223 27.34 1.40 -29.33
C PRO A 223 27.92 1.67 -27.93
N ASP A 224 27.07 1.62 -26.91
CA ASP A 224 27.43 1.69 -25.49
C ASP A 224 28.23 0.43 -25.14
N SER A 225 29.56 0.54 -25.05
CA SER A 225 30.47 -0.60 -24.86
C SER A 225 30.28 -1.35 -23.54
N CYS A 226 29.58 -0.74 -22.57
CA CYS A 226 29.29 -1.31 -21.26
C CYS A 226 27.80 -1.50 -20.98
N HIS A 227 26.93 -1.04 -21.89
CA HIS A 227 25.49 -1.15 -21.78
C HIS A 227 24.93 -0.64 -20.43
N PHE A 228 25.54 0.40 -19.84
CA PHE A 228 25.08 0.97 -18.56
C PHE A 228 23.62 1.47 -18.64
N SER A 229 23.23 1.94 -19.83
CA SER A 229 21.87 2.31 -20.21
C SER A 229 20.83 1.17 -20.10
N HIS A 230 21.27 -0.10 -20.09
CA HIS A 230 20.41 -1.28 -20.00
C HIS A 230 19.94 -1.57 -18.56
N TYR A 231 20.37 -0.80 -17.55
CA TYR A 231 20.04 -1.06 -16.14
C TYR A 231 19.44 0.17 -15.48
N ASP A 232 18.22 0.04 -14.97
CA ASP A 232 17.55 1.06 -14.15
C ASP A 232 17.78 0.76 -12.66
N VAL A 233 18.12 1.78 -11.86
CA VAL A 233 18.41 1.64 -10.42
C VAL A 233 17.12 1.76 -9.64
N LEU A 234 16.66 0.65 -9.03
CA LEU A 234 15.44 0.62 -8.23
C LEU A 234 15.68 1.19 -6.82
N TYR A 235 16.78 0.78 -6.20
CA TYR A 235 17.17 1.12 -4.84
C TYR A 235 18.67 1.36 -4.75
N GLU A 236 19.07 2.25 -3.84
CA GLU A 236 20.45 2.60 -3.52
C GLU A 236 20.50 2.92 -2.02
N GLY A 237 21.34 2.22 -1.25
CA GLY A 237 21.36 2.36 0.20
C GLY A 237 21.92 1.16 0.94
N GLN A 238 21.65 1.08 2.25
CA GLN A 238 22.13 -0.01 3.11
C GLN A 238 21.18 -1.21 3.07
N ALA A 239 21.73 -2.40 2.84
CA ALA A 239 21.03 -3.68 2.93
C ALA A 239 21.68 -4.59 3.97
N SER A 240 20.89 -5.45 4.60
CA SER A 240 21.40 -6.51 5.46
C SER A 240 21.67 -7.75 4.60
N LYS A 241 22.93 -8.16 4.58
CA LYS A 241 23.44 -9.36 3.92
C LYS A 241 23.50 -10.50 4.93
N LEU A 242 22.77 -11.56 4.64
CA LEU A 242 22.69 -12.79 5.42
C LEU A 242 23.55 -13.84 4.75
N THR A 243 24.67 -14.23 5.36
CA THR A 243 25.55 -15.30 4.87
C THR A 243 25.41 -16.58 5.70
N PRO A 244 25.51 -17.77 5.08
CA PRO A 244 25.57 -19.03 5.81
C PRO A 244 26.78 -19.07 6.75
N LYS A 245 26.61 -19.68 7.93
CA LYS A 245 27.77 -20.16 8.71
C LYS A 245 28.44 -21.31 7.97
N ALA A 246 29.75 -21.47 8.16
CA ALA A 246 30.49 -22.60 7.61
C ALA A 246 29.79 -23.92 7.95
N ASN A 247 29.72 -24.84 6.98
CA ASN A 247 28.94 -26.09 6.97
C ASN A 247 27.45 -26.01 6.56
N GLN A 248 26.86 -24.82 6.36
CA GLN A 248 25.51 -24.72 5.78
C GLN A 248 25.52 -24.50 4.26
N THR A 249 24.57 -25.13 3.55
CA THR A 249 24.32 -24.96 2.11
C THR A 249 23.29 -23.87 1.79
N THR A 250 22.94 -23.02 2.76
CA THR A 250 21.97 -21.94 2.55
C THR A 250 22.59 -20.79 1.74
N PRO A 251 21.91 -20.27 0.70
CA PRO A 251 22.47 -19.21 -0.14
C PRO A 251 22.52 -17.86 0.59
N THR A 252 23.46 -17.00 0.19
CA THR A 252 23.54 -15.60 0.66
C THR A 252 22.30 -14.82 0.23
N ILE A 253 21.69 -14.08 1.15
CA ILE A 253 20.44 -13.32 0.91
C ILE A 253 20.63 -11.86 1.30
N TYR A 254 20.16 -10.95 0.46
CA TYR A 254 20.16 -9.52 0.71
C TYR A 254 18.74 -9.08 1.06
N THR A 255 18.58 -8.39 2.19
CA THR A 255 17.29 -7.87 2.64
C THR A 255 17.35 -6.36 2.86
N VAL A 256 16.33 -5.67 2.38
CA VAL A 256 16.05 -4.26 2.68
C VAL A 256 14.63 -4.21 3.22
N ILE A 257 14.44 -3.52 4.35
CA ILE A 257 13.13 -3.30 4.97
C ILE A 257 13.06 -1.83 5.38
N THR A 258 12.45 -1.01 4.53
CA THR A 258 12.28 0.44 4.77
C THR A 258 10.82 0.82 4.54
N ARG A 259 10.47 2.09 4.81
CA ARG A 259 9.10 2.59 4.59
C ARG A 259 8.69 2.60 3.12
N GLU A 260 9.65 2.87 2.22
CA GLU A 260 9.41 3.01 0.78
C GLU A 260 9.77 1.75 0.00
N THR A 261 10.89 1.09 0.37
CA THR A 261 11.41 -0.08 -0.33
C THR A 261 11.57 -1.27 0.60
N THR A 262 11.00 -2.41 0.22
CA THR A 262 11.21 -3.70 0.90
C THR A 262 11.43 -4.80 -0.13
N PHE A 263 12.49 -5.58 0.05
CA PHE A 263 12.76 -6.80 -0.72
C PHE A 263 13.61 -7.79 0.08
N ALA A 264 13.51 -9.06 -0.28
CA ALA A 264 14.53 -10.07 -0.01
C ALA A 264 14.88 -10.73 -1.34
N LEU A 265 16.16 -10.84 -1.66
CA LEU A 265 16.67 -11.44 -2.91
C LEU A 265 17.86 -12.34 -2.58
N THR A 266 17.93 -13.48 -3.25
CA THR A 266 18.90 -14.56 -3.01
C THR A 266 19.99 -14.53 -4.07
N GLN A 267 21.26 -14.58 -3.67
CA GLN A 267 22.37 -14.72 -4.61
C GLN A 267 22.31 -16.10 -5.28
N THR A 268 22.06 -16.13 -6.60
CA THR A 268 22.09 -17.34 -7.44
C THR A 268 23.41 -17.49 -8.19
N GLY A 269 24.05 -16.37 -8.52
CA GLY A 269 25.28 -16.35 -9.32
C GLY A 269 25.99 -14.99 -9.28
N ARG A 270 27.05 -14.86 -10.09
CA ARG A 270 27.79 -13.61 -10.28
C ARG A 270 28.17 -13.45 -11.75
N THR A 271 28.14 -12.21 -12.23
CA THR A 271 28.51 -11.86 -13.61
C THR A 271 29.34 -10.58 -13.57
N SER A 272 30.44 -10.53 -14.33
CA SER A 272 31.24 -9.32 -14.45
C SER A 272 30.75 -8.49 -15.65
N LEU A 273 30.54 -7.19 -15.44
CA LEU A 273 30.18 -6.23 -16.49
C LEU A 273 31.01 -4.95 -16.30
N CYS A 274 31.92 -4.66 -17.24
CA CYS A 274 32.82 -3.52 -17.22
C CYS A 274 33.53 -3.27 -15.86
N GLY A 275 34.05 -4.33 -15.25
CA GLY A 275 34.79 -4.28 -13.99
C GLY A 275 33.91 -4.34 -12.73
N TYR A 276 32.59 -4.12 -12.85
CA TYR A 276 31.64 -4.36 -11.77
C TYR A 276 31.30 -5.84 -11.67
N THR A 277 31.12 -6.34 -10.44
CA THR A 277 30.63 -7.71 -10.20
C THR A 277 29.15 -7.63 -9.82
N LEU A 278 28.27 -7.91 -10.79
CA LEU A 278 26.83 -7.98 -10.57
C LEU A 278 26.48 -9.34 -9.96
N ILE A 279 25.73 -9.31 -8.86
CA ILE A 279 25.18 -10.49 -8.20
C ILE A 279 23.85 -10.81 -8.87
N GLN A 280 23.75 -12.01 -9.42
CA GLN A 280 22.51 -12.50 -10.01
C GLN A 280 21.55 -12.95 -8.90
N THR A 281 20.26 -12.72 -9.10
CA THR A 281 19.20 -13.14 -8.16
C THR A 281 18.36 -14.27 -8.73
N GLU A 282 17.39 -14.78 -7.97
CA GLU A 282 16.36 -15.69 -8.47
C GLU A 282 15.42 -15.03 -9.48
N HIS A 283 15.37 -13.70 -9.53
CA HIS A 283 14.60 -12.97 -10.53
C HIS A 283 15.48 -12.59 -11.73
N PRO A 284 15.17 -13.03 -12.97
CA PRO A 284 16.10 -12.95 -14.11
C PRO A 284 16.43 -11.51 -14.56
N LYS A 285 15.61 -10.53 -14.17
CA LYS A 285 15.85 -9.10 -14.44
C LYS A 285 16.50 -8.33 -13.29
N LEU A 286 16.61 -8.90 -12.08
CA LEU A 286 17.11 -8.17 -10.90
C LEU A 286 18.54 -8.59 -10.55
N PHE A 287 19.40 -7.60 -10.35
CA PHE A 287 20.80 -7.76 -10.02
C PHE A 287 21.17 -6.86 -8.84
N ILE A 288 22.06 -7.32 -7.98
CA ILE A 288 22.58 -6.54 -6.85
C ILE A 288 24.05 -6.20 -7.12
N LEU A 289 24.42 -4.94 -6.92
CA LEU A 289 25.81 -4.53 -6.86
C LEU A 289 26.15 -4.14 -5.41
N GLU A 290 27.10 -4.83 -4.79
CA GLU A 290 27.76 -4.34 -3.57
C GLU A 290 28.72 -3.20 -3.96
N THR A 291 28.58 -2.03 -3.34
CA THR A 291 29.42 -0.86 -3.67
C THR A 291 29.56 0.11 -2.49
N GLN A 292 30.25 1.23 -2.72
CA GLN A 292 30.37 2.35 -1.80
C GLN A 292 29.53 3.54 -2.32
N GLN A 293 29.19 4.46 -1.42
CA GLN A 293 28.22 5.54 -1.66
C GLN A 293 28.56 6.46 -2.86
N ASP A 294 29.84 6.57 -3.24
CA ASP A 294 30.30 7.36 -4.40
C ASP A 294 30.73 6.50 -5.61
N ARG A 295 30.48 5.19 -5.61
CA ARG A 295 30.90 4.23 -6.66
C ARG A 295 29.73 3.43 -7.24
N GLY A 296 28.57 4.05 -7.38
CA GLY A 296 27.40 3.45 -8.03
C GLY A 296 27.66 3.01 -9.47
N PHE A 297 26.91 2.02 -9.94
CA PHE A 297 26.89 1.58 -11.35
C PHE A 297 26.31 2.66 -12.25
N ARG A 298 25.25 3.32 -11.77
CA ARG A 298 24.53 4.42 -12.40
C ARG A 298 23.90 5.27 -11.30
N VAL A 299 23.70 6.57 -11.54
CA VAL A 299 22.95 7.44 -10.62
C VAL A 299 21.46 7.09 -10.71
N ARG A 300 20.77 6.99 -9.57
CA ARG A 300 19.33 6.71 -9.52
C ARG A 300 18.53 7.78 -10.28
N SER A 301 17.80 7.36 -11.31
CA SER A 301 16.96 8.22 -12.16
C SER A 301 15.52 7.71 -12.22
N ARG A 302 14.56 8.59 -12.54
CA ARG A 302 13.14 8.23 -12.65
C ARG A 302 12.92 7.15 -13.71
N ILE A 303 12.37 6.00 -13.29
CA ILE A 303 12.20 4.81 -14.14
C ILE A 303 11.13 5.08 -15.20
N SER A 304 11.32 4.58 -16.43
CA SER A 304 10.31 4.64 -17.50
C SER A 304 9.14 3.72 -17.16
N VAL A 305 7.89 4.16 -17.40
CA VAL A 305 6.70 3.34 -17.07
C VAL A 305 6.70 2.01 -17.84
N ASN A 306 7.24 2.01 -19.07
CA ASN A 306 7.37 0.81 -19.90
C ASN A 306 8.36 -0.23 -19.33
N ASN A 307 9.23 0.16 -18.39
CA ASN A 307 10.19 -0.73 -17.71
C ASN A 307 9.68 -1.19 -16.33
N LEU A 308 8.51 -0.75 -15.86
CA LEU A 308 7.96 -1.22 -14.59
C LEU A 308 7.30 -2.60 -14.77
N ASP A 309 7.86 -3.61 -14.12
CA ASP A 309 7.47 -5.02 -14.26
C ASP A 309 6.65 -5.47 -13.03
N ILE A 310 5.33 -5.51 -13.19
CA ILE A 310 4.42 -5.87 -12.10
C ILE A 310 4.66 -7.30 -11.58
N PHE A 311 5.17 -8.20 -12.41
CA PHE A 311 5.52 -9.56 -11.97
C PHE A 311 6.78 -9.54 -11.12
N ALA A 312 7.81 -8.75 -11.48
CA ALA A 312 8.97 -8.53 -10.62
C ALA A 312 8.56 -7.99 -9.24
N TYR A 313 7.64 -7.02 -9.20
CA TYR A 313 7.12 -6.45 -7.96
C TYR A 313 6.45 -7.51 -7.08
N VAL A 314 5.51 -8.28 -7.65
CA VAL A 314 4.75 -9.30 -6.91
C VAL A 314 5.67 -10.46 -6.48
N ASN A 315 6.55 -10.94 -7.36
CA ASN A 315 7.49 -12.02 -7.06
C ASN A 315 8.44 -11.65 -5.91
N SER A 316 8.98 -10.42 -5.89
CA SER A 316 9.85 -9.95 -4.81
C SER A 316 9.16 -9.95 -3.42
N LYS A 317 7.84 -9.70 -3.38
CA LYS A 317 7.03 -9.80 -2.16
C LYS A 317 6.83 -11.24 -1.72
N PHE A 318 6.60 -12.17 -2.64
CA PHE A 318 6.48 -13.60 -2.31
C PHE A 318 7.78 -14.15 -1.70
N VAL A 319 8.95 -13.83 -2.27
CA VAL A 319 10.25 -14.23 -1.71
C VAL A 319 10.46 -13.63 -0.32
N TYR A 320 10.11 -12.35 -0.11
CA TYR A 320 10.18 -11.71 1.21
C TYR A 320 9.30 -12.44 2.25
N VAL A 321 8.07 -12.81 1.90
CA VAL A 321 7.16 -13.57 2.78
C VAL A 321 7.71 -14.96 3.09
N GLU A 322 8.16 -15.71 2.08
CA GLU A 322 8.75 -17.03 2.26
C GLU A 322 9.96 -16.97 3.21
N LYS A 323 10.86 -16.00 2.99
CA LYS A 323 12.06 -15.83 3.81
C LYS A 323 11.74 -15.41 5.25
N HIS A 324 10.76 -14.53 5.45
CA HIS A 324 10.28 -14.17 6.79
C HIS A 324 9.74 -15.41 7.53
N ILE A 325 8.83 -16.18 6.90
CA ILE A 325 8.26 -17.40 7.47
C ILE A 325 9.35 -18.42 7.80
N ARG A 326 10.27 -18.72 6.85
CA ARG A 326 11.39 -19.64 7.08
C ARG A 326 12.23 -19.22 8.29
N THR A 327 12.55 -17.93 8.42
CA THR A 327 13.35 -17.40 9.53
C THR A 327 12.62 -17.49 10.88
N GLN A 328 11.31 -17.20 10.92
CA GLN A 328 10.50 -17.37 12.14
C GLN A 328 10.39 -18.84 12.56
N LEU A 329 10.24 -19.77 11.60
CA LEU A 329 10.19 -21.21 11.87
C LEU A 329 11.53 -21.76 12.38
N THR A 330 12.66 -21.35 11.81
CA THR A 330 13.99 -21.77 12.29
C THR A 330 14.25 -21.31 13.73
N ARG A 331 13.88 -20.06 14.07
CA ARG A 331 13.97 -19.56 15.45
C ARG A 331 13.07 -20.32 16.41
N LEU A 332 11.80 -20.51 16.06
CA LEU A 332 10.85 -21.31 16.85
C LEU A 332 11.37 -22.74 17.08
N TYR A 333 11.94 -23.38 16.07
CA TYR A 333 12.52 -24.71 16.18
C TYR A 333 13.70 -24.76 17.16
N ARG A 334 14.62 -23.80 17.09
CA ARG A 334 15.73 -23.66 18.05
C ARG A 334 15.19 -23.48 19.47
N ASP A 335 14.32 -22.49 19.68
CA ASP A 335 13.80 -22.14 21.01
C ASP A 335 13.02 -23.31 21.64
N ILE A 336 12.25 -24.08 20.84
CA ILE A 336 11.60 -25.33 21.29
C ILE A 336 12.63 -26.41 21.63
N THR A 337 13.66 -26.58 20.82
CA THR A 337 14.69 -27.63 21.03
C THR A 337 15.50 -27.35 22.30
N GLU A 338 15.89 -26.10 22.52
CA GLU A 338 16.57 -25.63 23.72
C GLU A 338 15.70 -25.80 24.97
N GLN A 339 14.44 -25.34 24.94
CA GLN A 339 13.49 -25.53 26.05
C GLN A 339 13.23 -27.01 26.35
N LYS A 340 13.11 -27.85 25.31
CA LYS A 340 12.96 -29.30 25.47
C LYS A 340 14.18 -29.90 26.14
N CYS A 341 15.39 -29.56 25.68
CA CYS A 341 16.63 -30.07 26.26
C CYS A 341 16.81 -29.61 27.71
N ALA A 342 16.54 -28.33 28.02
CA ALA A 342 16.56 -27.82 29.40
C ALA A 342 15.56 -28.55 30.32
N LEU A 343 14.35 -28.86 29.82
CA LEU A 343 13.36 -29.65 30.55
C LEU A 343 13.80 -31.11 30.72
N GLU A 344 14.39 -31.74 29.70
CA GLU A 344 14.91 -33.10 29.79
C GLU A 344 16.09 -33.17 30.78
N LYS A 345 16.99 -32.16 30.80
CA LYS A 345 18.07 -32.02 31.79
C LYS A 345 17.50 -31.89 33.22
N GLN A 346 16.46 -31.08 33.43
CA GLN A 346 15.77 -31.00 34.73
C GLN A 346 15.08 -32.31 35.13
N ILE A 347 14.45 -33.03 34.20
CA ILE A 347 13.84 -34.33 34.48
C ILE A 347 14.90 -35.37 34.88
N LEU A 348 16.05 -35.37 34.19
CA LEU A 348 17.18 -36.26 34.52
C LEU A 348 17.78 -35.90 35.89
N GLN A 349 18.00 -34.62 36.20
CA GLN A 349 18.43 -34.16 37.53
C GLN A 349 17.47 -34.65 38.62
N ASN A 350 16.17 -34.43 38.44
CA ASN A 350 15.14 -34.86 39.39
C ASN A 350 15.03 -36.39 39.51
N ALA A 351 15.35 -37.16 38.46
CA ALA A 351 15.40 -38.62 38.54
C ALA A 351 16.67 -39.11 39.27
N LEU A 352 17.82 -38.46 39.04
CA LEU A 352 19.09 -38.82 39.69
C LEU A 352 19.06 -38.62 41.22
N THR A 353 18.26 -37.69 41.75
CA THR A 353 18.09 -37.55 43.22
C THR A 353 17.46 -38.80 43.86
N LEU A 354 16.74 -39.63 43.10
CA LEU A 354 16.17 -40.88 43.59
C LEU A 354 17.18 -42.05 43.60
N SER A 355 18.37 -41.89 43.00
CA SER A 355 19.37 -42.97 42.88
C SER A 355 19.73 -43.63 44.21
N SER A 356 19.88 -42.84 45.29
CA SER A 356 20.25 -43.32 46.62
C SER A 356 19.07 -43.79 47.49
N ILE A 357 17.82 -43.47 47.10
CA ILE A 357 16.62 -43.71 47.93
C ILE A 357 15.73 -44.80 47.31
N ALA A 358 15.51 -44.73 46.00
CA ALA A 358 14.62 -45.61 45.24
C ALA A 358 15.17 -45.81 43.81
N PRO A 359 16.24 -46.63 43.63
CA PRO A 359 16.92 -46.76 42.34
C PRO A 359 16.05 -47.44 41.26
N ASP A 360 15.04 -48.23 41.63
CA ASP A 360 14.08 -48.78 40.67
C ASP A 360 13.04 -47.75 40.20
N GLU A 361 12.60 -46.83 41.07
CA GLU A 361 11.82 -45.66 40.65
C GLU A 361 12.62 -44.74 39.72
N MET A 362 13.91 -44.51 40.04
CA MET A 362 14.83 -43.77 39.19
C MET A 362 14.92 -44.39 37.80
N ALA A 363 15.18 -45.70 37.72
CA ALA A 363 15.23 -46.46 36.48
C ALA A 363 13.90 -46.38 35.70
N HIS A 364 12.77 -46.53 36.38
CA HIS A 364 11.45 -46.44 35.77
C HIS A 364 11.16 -45.04 35.17
N ARG A 365 11.57 -43.97 35.85
CA ARG A 365 11.39 -42.58 35.40
C ARG A 365 12.28 -42.22 34.21
N ILE A 366 13.54 -42.64 34.21
CA ILE A 366 14.47 -42.40 33.10
C ILE A 366 14.06 -43.21 31.86
N MET A 367 13.79 -44.51 32.03
CA MET A 367 13.45 -45.41 30.93
C MET A 367 12.00 -45.30 30.47
N LYS A 368 11.16 -44.52 31.18
CA LYS A 368 9.73 -44.28 30.90
C LYS A 368 8.92 -45.57 30.70
N SER A 369 9.37 -46.67 31.28
CA SER A 369 8.82 -48.02 31.08
C SER A 369 9.14 -48.94 32.28
N PRO A 370 8.27 -49.91 32.60
CA PRO A 370 8.52 -50.88 33.68
C PRO A 370 9.56 -51.93 33.26
N GLY A 371 10.09 -52.67 34.23
CA GLY A 371 11.06 -53.74 33.98
C GLY A 371 12.52 -53.31 33.89
N TYR A 372 12.84 -52.09 34.32
CA TYR A 372 14.20 -51.65 34.57
C TYR A 372 14.38 -51.42 36.07
N THR A 373 15.47 -51.93 36.62
CA THR A 373 15.94 -51.62 37.97
C THR A 373 17.31 -50.97 37.89
N ALA A 374 17.84 -50.48 39.01
CA ALA A 374 19.21 -49.99 39.06
C ALA A 374 19.91 -50.33 40.38
N VAL A 375 21.23 -50.36 40.36
CA VAL A 375 22.10 -50.58 41.52
C VAL A 375 23.19 -49.51 41.53
N VAL A 376 23.29 -48.75 42.63
CA VAL A 376 24.34 -47.74 42.82
C VAL A 376 25.65 -48.43 43.21
N ALA A 377 26.75 -48.02 42.59
CA ALA A 377 28.10 -48.54 42.83
C ALA A 377 29.10 -47.37 42.82
N GLY A 378 29.28 -46.73 43.98
CA GLY A 378 30.07 -45.50 44.10
C GLY A 378 29.40 -44.34 43.35
N GLU A 379 30.18 -43.65 42.52
CA GLU A 379 29.72 -42.51 41.69
C GLU A 379 29.06 -42.94 40.37
N ALA A 380 28.92 -44.25 40.14
CA ALA A 380 28.23 -44.83 38.99
C ALA A 380 26.94 -45.55 39.41
N ILE A 381 26.02 -45.69 38.46
CA ILE A 381 24.81 -46.50 38.63
C ILE A 381 24.67 -47.50 37.48
N HIS A 382 24.41 -48.75 37.82
CA HIS A 382 24.18 -49.84 36.87
C HIS A 382 22.68 -50.01 36.63
N LEU A 383 22.19 -49.58 35.47
CA LEU A 383 20.83 -49.78 35.02
C LEU A 383 20.69 -51.20 34.44
N ILE A 384 19.72 -51.97 34.92
CA ILE A 384 19.54 -53.39 34.63
C ILE A 384 18.16 -53.59 33.99
N LYS A 385 18.13 -54.18 32.79
CA LYS A 385 16.89 -54.59 32.13
C LYS A 385 16.51 -56.02 32.55
N CYS A 386 15.34 -56.16 33.15
CA CYS A 386 14.84 -57.41 33.69
C CYS A 386 13.93 -58.15 32.68
N VAL A 387 13.75 -59.46 32.87
CA VAL A 387 13.03 -60.32 31.92
C VAL A 387 11.52 -60.28 32.20
N PRO A 388 10.65 -59.97 31.21
CA PRO A 388 9.20 -59.97 31.41
C PRO A 388 8.67 -61.39 31.63
N VAL A 389 7.81 -61.56 32.62
CA VAL A 389 7.22 -62.84 33.00
C VAL A 389 5.73 -62.69 33.35
N GLU A 390 4.94 -63.73 33.12
CA GLU A 390 3.51 -63.72 33.45
C GLU A 390 3.28 -64.05 34.93
N CYS A 391 2.50 -63.20 35.60
CA CYS A 391 2.14 -63.32 37.01
C CYS A 391 0.61 -63.39 37.18
N LYS A 392 0.17 -64.04 38.26
CA LYS A 392 -1.25 -64.07 38.67
C LYS A 392 -1.40 -63.44 40.04
N VAL A 393 -2.40 -62.59 40.23
CA VAL A 393 -2.66 -61.95 41.54
C VAL A 393 -2.99 -63.02 42.57
N ARG A 394 -2.36 -62.94 43.75
CA ARG A 394 -2.54 -63.87 44.86
C ARG A 394 -3.36 -63.22 45.97
N HIS A 395 -4.27 -63.97 46.58
CA HIS A 395 -4.96 -63.53 47.78
C HIS A 395 -4.06 -63.72 49.01
N THR A 396 -4.08 -62.74 49.92
CA THR A 396 -3.40 -62.74 51.22
C THR A 396 -4.36 -62.31 52.32
N GLU A 397 -4.04 -62.66 53.57
CA GLU A 397 -4.85 -62.26 54.73
C GLU A 397 -4.49 -60.86 55.24
N GLY A 398 -3.22 -60.46 55.11
CA GLY A 398 -2.74 -59.10 55.39
C GLY A 398 -2.60 -58.23 54.13
N CYS A 399 -2.48 -56.92 54.33
CA CYS A 399 -2.18 -55.95 53.27
C CYS A 399 -0.67 -55.73 53.11
N PHE A 400 -0.24 -55.47 51.88
CA PHE A 400 1.17 -55.25 51.52
C PHE A 400 1.30 -54.00 50.63
N ALA A 401 2.45 -53.32 50.71
CA ALA A 401 2.76 -52.13 49.90
C ALA A 401 3.02 -52.49 48.41
N GLU A 402 3.41 -53.72 48.16
CA GLU A 402 3.62 -54.33 46.86
C GLU A 402 2.49 -55.32 46.55
N LEU A 403 2.14 -55.50 45.28
CA LEU A 403 1.02 -56.33 44.86
C LEU A 403 1.37 -57.84 45.01
N PRO A 404 0.65 -58.64 45.83
CA PRO A 404 0.97 -60.06 46.00
C PRO A 404 0.65 -60.86 44.73
N VAL A 405 1.60 -61.67 44.26
CA VAL A 405 1.47 -62.44 43.02
C VAL A 405 2.01 -63.87 43.16
N THR A 406 1.67 -64.73 42.20
CA THR A 406 2.33 -66.00 41.92
C THR A 406 2.98 -65.98 40.54
N TYR A 407 4.20 -66.51 40.46
CA TYR A 407 4.98 -66.70 39.24
C TYR A 407 5.71 -68.04 39.34
N GLY A 408 5.61 -68.90 38.32
CA GLY A 408 6.27 -70.22 38.31
C GLY A 408 5.96 -71.09 39.54
N ASN A 409 4.69 -71.08 40.01
CA ASN A 409 4.22 -71.70 41.26
C ASN A 409 4.92 -71.23 42.56
N LYS A 410 5.72 -70.16 42.50
CA LYS A 410 6.33 -69.51 43.66
C LYS A 410 5.52 -68.26 44.05
N THR A 411 5.46 -67.97 45.34
CA THR A 411 4.89 -66.71 45.85
C THR A 411 5.92 -65.59 45.69
N ALA A 412 5.48 -64.45 45.16
CA ALA A 412 6.29 -63.25 45.00
C ALA A 412 5.42 -62.01 45.24
N PHE A 413 6.05 -60.84 45.20
CA PHE A 413 5.39 -59.55 45.26
C PHE A 413 5.85 -58.70 44.09
N LEU A 414 5.00 -57.77 43.65
CA LEU A 414 5.23 -56.95 42.46
C LEU A 414 5.27 -55.47 42.85
N LEU A 415 6.42 -54.84 42.64
CA LEU A 415 6.63 -53.43 43.00
C LEU A 415 5.70 -52.49 42.20
N PRO A 416 5.08 -51.50 42.85
CA PRO A 416 4.24 -50.51 42.15
C PRO A 416 5.08 -49.66 41.18
N GLY A 417 4.52 -49.29 40.04
CA GLY A 417 5.22 -48.53 38.99
C GLY A 417 6.21 -49.40 38.20
N SER A 418 7.35 -49.76 38.80
CA SER A 418 8.47 -50.48 38.16
C SER A 418 8.12 -51.92 37.74
N ARG A 419 7.17 -52.56 38.44
CA ARG A 419 6.70 -53.96 38.22
C ARG A 419 7.80 -55.02 38.31
N ILE A 420 8.84 -54.75 39.10
CA ILE A 420 9.88 -55.75 39.41
C ILE A 420 9.32 -56.76 40.42
N LEU A 421 9.70 -58.02 40.26
CA LEU A 421 9.37 -59.10 41.19
C LEU A 421 10.34 -59.14 42.38
N THR A 422 9.79 -59.12 43.59
CA THR A 422 10.50 -59.32 44.85
C THR A 422 10.02 -60.60 45.54
N ARG A 423 10.88 -61.20 46.39
CA ARG A 423 10.53 -62.42 47.14
C ARG A 423 9.72 -62.13 48.41
N THR A 424 9.84 -60.92 48.92
CA THR A 424 9.25 -60.44 50.18
C THR A 424 8.49 -59.15 49.93
N GLY A 425 7.37 -58.96 50.62
CA GLY A 425 6.58 -57.74 50.59
C GLY A 425 6.57 -57.05 51.97
N THR A 426 6.43 -55.74 51.95
CA THR A 426 6.34 -54.87 53.12
C THR A 426 4.91 -54.89 53.66
N HIS A 427 4.71 -55.46 54.85
CA HIS A 427 3.40 -55.51 55.50
C HIS A 427 2.90 -54.09 55.83
N LYS A 428 1.60 -53.85 55.64
CA LYS A 428 0.92 -52.60 55.98
C LYS A 428 -0.44 -52.88 56.61
N ASP A 429 -0.89 -51.97 57.46
CA ASP A 429 -2.27 -52.00 57.97
C ASP A 429 -3.27 -51.73 56.83
N CYS A 430 -4.35 -52.50 56.80
CA CYS A 430 -5.41 -52.32 55.81
C CYS A 430 -6.26 -51.10 56.19
N SER A 431 -6.18 -50.02 55.40
CA SER A 431 -6.96 -48.79 55.61
C SER A 431 -8.01 -48.60 54.52
N GLU A 432 -9.26 -48.34 54.91
CA GLU A 432 -10.32 -47.95 53.96
C GLU A 432 -10.20 -46.51 53.45
N LEU A 433 -9.56 -45.64 54.24
CA LEU A 433 -9.32 -44.24 53.88
C LEU A 433 -8.10 -44.08 52.97
N LEU A 434 -7.07 -44.90 53.17
CA LEU A 434 -5.81 -44.88 52.40
C LEU A 434 -5.45 -46.28 51.88
N PRO A 435 -6.28 -46.89 51.02
CA PRO A 435 -6.02 -48.23 50.50
C PRO A 435 -4.88 -48.22 49.46
N ASN A 436 -4.12 -49.31 49.40
CA ASN A 436 -3.14 -49.48 48.32
C ASN A 436 -3.90 -49.71 46.99
N MET A 437 -3.61 -48.87 45.98
CA MET A 437 -4.28 -48.90 44.68
C MET A 437 -3.31 -49.30 43.56
N TYR A 438 -3.73 -50.26 42.72
CA TYR A 438 -2.93 -50.73 41.59
C TYR A 438 -3.74 -50.68 40.28
N LYS A 439 -3.07 -50.30 39.19
CA LYS A 439 -3.65 -50.29 37.84
C LYS A 439 -3.36 -51.61 37.13
N ILE A 440 -4.39 -52.45 37.00
CA ILE A 440 -4.33 -53.80 36.42
C ILE A 440 -5.22 -53.82 35.17
N HIS A 441 -4.63 -54.12 34.01
CA HIS A 441 -5.31 -54.12 32.69
C HIS A 441 -6.09 -52.86 32.29
N GLY A 442 -5.75 -51.71 32.88
CA GLY A 442 -6.38 -50.41 32.60
C GLY A 442 -7.30 -49.96 33.72
N THR A 443 -7.94 -50.90 34.42
CA THR A 443 -8.80 -50.70 35.59
C THR A 443 -7.97 -50.47 36.85
N TRP A 444 -8.51 -49.70 37.79
CA TRP A 444 -7.92 -49.49 39.11
C TRP A 444 -8.58 -50.39 40.14
N PHE A 445 -7.76 -51.01 40.98
CA PHE A 445 -8.20 -51.86 42.08
C PHE A 445 -7.62 -51.33 43.39
N ARG A 446 -8.47 -51.15 44.40
CA ARG A 446 -8.07 -50.94 45.80
C ARG A 446 -7.95 -52.30 46.48
N PHE A 447 -6.93 -52.51 47.31
CA PHE A 447 -6.70 -53.79 48.00
C PHE A 447 -6.88 -53.65 49.51
N MET A 448 -7.85 -54.37 50.06
CA MET A 448 -8.22 -54.30 51.48
C MET A 448 -8.74 -55.67 51.99
N PRO A 449 -7.86 -56.54 52.49
CA PRO A 449 -6.81 -57.21 51.70
C PRO A 449 -7.31 -57.86 50.38
N ARG A 450 -8.63 -57.94 50.13
CA ARG A 450 -9.21 -58.39 48.85
C ARG A 450 -9.18 -57.27 47.79
N PRO A 451 -9.03 -57.59 46.50
CA PRO A 451 -9.15 -56.62 45.42
C PRO A 451 -10.61 -56.18 45.22
N VAL A 452 -10.84 -54.86 45.16
CA VAL A 452 -12.12 -54.24 44.83
C VAL A 452 -11.87 -53.20 43.73
N GLU A 453 -12.69 -53.20 42.68
CA GLU A 453 -12.61 -52.20 41.62
C GLU A 453 -12.88 -50.78 42.15
N SER A 454 -12.19 -49.78 41.60
CA SER A 454 -12.27 -48.41 42.05
C SER A 454 -12.16 -47.43 40.89
N LEU A 455 -12.74 -46.24 41.06
CA LEU A 455 -12.51 -45.11 40.17
C LEU A 455 -11.01 -44.74 40.13
N PRO A 456 -10.50 -44.25 38.97
CA PRO A 456 -9.13 -43.77 38.86
C PRO A 456 -8.88 -42.56 39.78
N PRO A 457 -7.70 -42.47 40.43
CA PRO A 457 -7.30 -41.24 41.11
C PRO A 457 -7.12 -40.09 40.11
N PRO A 458 -7.35 -38.82 40.53
CA PRO A 458 -7.21 -37.66 39.66
C PRO A 458 -5.75 -37.49 39.19
N THR A 459 -5.57 -37.07 37.93
CA THR A 459 -4.25 -36.84 37.33
C THR A 459 -3.81 -35.39 37.52
N ILE A 460 -2.59 -35.19 38.04
CA ILE A 460 -1.97 -33.87 38.16
C ILE A 460 -1.62 -33.36 36.75
N GLN A 461 -2.08 -32.14 36.41
CA GLN A 461 -1.75 -31.51 35.13
C GLN A 461 -0.61 -30.47 35.29
N PRO A 462 0.31 -30.38 34.30
CA PRO A 462 1.33 -29.33 34.29
C PRO A 462 0.72 -27.95 34.03
N LEU A 463 1.30 -26.91 34.64
CA LEU A 463 0.82 -25.52 34.57
C LEU A 463 1.20 -24.77 33.27
N THR A 464 1.86 -25.42 32.32
CA THR A 464 2.50 -24.78 31.17
C THR A 464 1.49 -24.25 30.16
N ARG A 465 1.51 -22.94 29.90
CA ARG A 465 0.79 -22.32 28.77
C ARG A 465 1.81 -21.95 27.68
N PRO A 466 1.57 -22.29 26.40
CA PRO A 466 2.46 -21.88 25.32
C PRO A 466 2.46 -20.35 25.16
N THR A 467 3.65 -19.76 25.03
CA THR A 467 3.86 -18.30 24.99
C THR A 467 4.14 -17.73 23.61
N TRP A 468 4.37 -18.59 22.60
CA TRP A 468 4.71 -18.15 21.25
C TRP A 468 3.58 -17.37 20.56
N ARG A 469 3.96 -16.35 19.78
CA ARG A 469 3.05 -15.55 18.96
C ARG A 469 3.67 -15.31 17.58
N TYR A 470 2.87 -15.45 16.54
CA TYR A 470 3.27 -15.09 15.18
C TYR A 470 3.49 -13.57 15.06
N VAL A 471 4.61 -13.18 14.46
CA VAL A 471 4.91 -11.78 14.10
C VAL A 471 4.78 -11.64 12.58
N ALA A 472 3.88 -10.78 12.12
CA ALA A 472 3.69 -10.53 10.69
C ALA A 472 4.91 -9.83 10.07
N PRO A 473 5.19 -10.03 8.76
CA PRO A 473 6.25 -9.29 8.06
C PRO A 473 5.95 -7.79 8.06
N ALA A 474 6.96 -6.96 8.33
CA ALA A 474 6.82 -5.51 8.29
C ALA A 474 6.62 -5.01 6.85
N ALA A 475 5.84 -3.94 6.69
CA ALA A 475 5.69 -3.16 5.45
C ALA A 475 5.29 -3.92 4.16
N LEU A 476 4.86 -5.18 4.24
CA LEU A 476 4.47 -6.02 3.09
C LEU A 476 3.39 -5.39 2.21
N ALA A 477 2.40 -4.73 2.82
CA ALA A 477 1.32 -4.06 2.10
C ALA A 477 1.75 -2.72 1.48
N THR A 478 2.67 -2.00 2.13
CA THR A 478 2.97 -0.57 1.86
C THR A 478 4.27 -0.31 1.10
N SER A 479 5.14 -1.32 0.94
CA SER A 479 6.43 -1.14 0.26
C SER A 479 6.79 -2.38 -0.58
N GLY A 480 7.72 -2.23 -1.53
CA GLY A 480 8.20 -3.28 -2.43
C GLY A 480 9.46 -2.82 -3.17
N ILE A 481 9.77 -3.38 -4.33
CA ILE A 481 10.91 -2.92 -5.16
C ILE A 481 10.64 -1.61 -5.93
N TYR A 482 9.39 -1.16 -5.99
CA TYR A 482 8.99 0.11 -6.63
C TYR A 482 8.33 1.04 -5.63
N SER A 483 8.46 2.35 -5.86
CA SER A 483 7.81 3.39 -5.07
C SER A 483 6.31 3.49 -5.36
N ASP A 484 5.54 4.05 -4.42
CA ASP A 484 4.11 4.34 -4.64
C ASP A 484 3.88 5.35 -5.78
N GLU A 485 4.84 6.24 -6.07
CA GLU A 485 4.77 7.13 -7.23
C GLU A 485 4.87 6.33 -8.53
N ASP A 486 5.82 5.40 -8.64
CA ASP A 486 6.01 4.57 -9.82
C ASP A 486 4.79 3.66 -10.07
N LEU A 487 4.25 3.05 -9.01
CA LEU A 487 3.01 2.26 -9.09
C LEU A 487 1.81 3.11 -9.50
N SER A 488 1.70 4.34 -8.98
CA SER A 488 0.65 5.28 -9.38
C SER A 488 0.77 5.71 -10.84
N ARG A 489 2.00 5.95 -11.32
CA ARG A 489 2.28 6.24 -12.74
C ARG A 489 1.93 5.05 -13.64
N LEU A 490 2.27 3.83 -13.24
CA LEU A 490 1.91 2.60 -13.97
C LEU A 490 0.40 2.41 -14.04
N ARG A 491 -0.31 2.58 -12.91
CA ARG A 491 -1.78 2.53 -12.87
C ARG A 491 -2.40 3.55 -13.81
N ASN A 492 -1.96 4.81 -13.76
CA ASN A 492 -2.49 5.87 -14.60
C ASN A 492 -2.20 5.61 -16.09
N TYR A 493 -1.03 5.06 -16.44
CA TYR A 493 -0.68 4.67 -17.80
C TYR A 493 -1.55 3.51 -18.34
N ILE A 494 -1.87 2.52 -17.50
CA ILE A 494 -2.76 1.40 -17.86
C ILE A 494 -4.22 1.87 -17.99
N MET A 495 -4.67 2.76 -17.10
CA MET A 495 -6.05 3.26 -17.10
C MET A 495 -6.32 4.27 -18.21
N PHE A 496 -5.34 5.09 -18.61
CA PHE A 496 -5.55 6.18 -19.57
C PHE A 496 -6.17 5.74 -20.91
N PRO A 497 -5.75 4.65 -21.58
CA PRO A 497 -6.42 4.14 -22.78
C PRO A 497 -7.88 3.71 -22.56
N VAL A 498 -8.22 3.25 -21.36
CA VAL A 498 -9.58 2.79 -20.98
C VAL A 498 -10.50 3.98 -20.68
N GLU A 499 -9.97 5.00 -19.99
CA GLU A 499 -10.72 6.20 -19.61
C GLU A 499 -10.87 7.19 -20.77
N LYS A 500 -9.88 7.30 -21.66
CA LYS A 500 -9.86 8.20 -22.82
C LYS A 500 -11.16 8.21 -23.65
N PRO A 501 -11.74 7.08 -24.11
CA PRO A 501 -12.99 7.11 -24.88
C PRO A 501 -14.19 7.60 -24.05
N GLN A 502 -14.24 7.33 -22.75
CA GLN A 502 -15.30 7.82 -21.86
C GLN A 502 -15.17 9.33 -21.62
N MET A 503 -13.94 9.83 -21.43
CA MET A 503 -13.68 11.27 -21.34
C MET A 503 -14.02 11.99 -22.65
N LEU A 504 -13.63 11.45 -23.80
CA LEU A 504 -13.97 12.03 -25.11
C LEU A 504 -15.50 12.07 -25.35
N ASN A 505 -16.23 11.02 -24.98
CA ASN A 505 -17.70 11.02 -25.04
C ASN A 505 -18.31 12.08 -24.10
N THR A 506 -17.78 12.20 -22.88
CA THR A 506 -18.24 13.21 -21.90
C THR A 506 -17.96 14.64 -22.37
N LEU A 507 -16.78 14.90 -22.95
CA LEU A 507 -16.43 16.16 -23.60
C LEU A 507 -17.35 16.47 -24.78
N ALA A 508 -17.60 15.50 -25.67
CA ALA A 508 -18.50 15.66 -26.80
C ALA A 508 -19.93 15.99 -26.34
N ARG A 509 -20.43 15.31 -25.29
CA ARG A 509 -21.75 15.57 -24.71
C ARG A 509 -21.86 16.99 -24.15
N GLY A 510 -20.82 17.46 -23.45
CA GLY A 510 -20.71 18.83 -22.96
C GLY A 510 -20.65 19.88 -24.08
N ALA A 511 -19.86 19.62 -25.13
CA ALA A 511 -19.81 20.46 -26.33
C ALA A 511 -21.14 20.51 -27.09
N MET A 512 -21.95 19.44 -27.02
CA MET A 512 -23.34 19.39 -27.48
C MET A 512 -24.35 20.01 -26.51
N GLY A 513 -23.90 20.75 -25.49
CA GLY A 513 -24.77 21.51 -24.58
C GLY A 513 -25.45 20.68 -23.47
N HIS A 514 -25.04 19.44 -23.24
CA HIS A 514 -25.57 18.63 -22.13
C HIS A 514 -24.78 18.85 -20.85
N ASN A 515 -25.41 18.60 -19.70
CA ASN A 515 -24.74 18.66 -18.40
C ASN A 515 -23.63 17.58 -18.28
N ILE A 516 -22.42 18.03 -17.94
CA ILE A 516 -21.28 17.17 -17.60
C ILE A 516 -21.46 16.70 -16.14
N PRO A 517 -21.31 15.39 -15.82
CA PRO A 517 -21.39 14.92 -14.44
C PRO A 517 -20.31 15.54 -13.54
N SER A 518 -20.71 16.06 -12.38
CA SER A 518 -19.82 16.66 -11.39
C SER A 518 -18.65 15.72 -11.04
N GLY A 519 -17.41 16.23 -11.13
CA GLY A 519 -16.20 15.46 -10.83
C GLY A 519 -15.63 14.64 -11.99
N SER A 520 -16.32 14.52 -13.13
CA SER A 520 -15.79 13.77 -14.29
C SER A 520 -14.69 14.52 -15.07
N ILE A 521 -14.76 15.85 -15.12
CA ILE A 521 -13.84 16.72 -15.87
C ILE A 521 -13.67 18.03 -15.09
N SER A 522 -12.43 18.42 -14.76
CA SER A 522 -12.17 19.77 -14.24
C SER A 522 -11.93 20.74 -15.38
N MET A 523 -12.87 21.66 -15.59
CA MET A 523 -12.79 22.65 -16.67
C MET A 523 -11.57 23.59 -16.52
N THR A 524 -11.08 23.79 -15.29
CA THR A 524 -9.85 24.53 -14.98
C THR A 524 -8.59 23.92 -15.59
N ASN A 525 -8.58 22.60 -15.82
CA ASN A 525 -7.40 21.89 -16.32
C ASN A 525 -7.43 21.74 -17.86
N LEU A 526 -8.49 22.21 -18.51
CA LEU A 526 -8.67 22.20 -19.96
C LEU A 526 -8.40 23.56 -20.62
N PHE A 527 -8.46 24.64 -19.85
CA PHE A 527 -8.19 26.00 -20.33
C PHE A 527 -6.89 26.52 -19.71
N ASP A 528 -6.00 27.05 -20.55
CA ASP A 528 -4.84 27.82 -20.10
C ASP A 528 -5.30 29.02 -19.26
N GLU A 529 -4.50 29.41 -18.28
CA GLU A 529 -4.84 30.44 -17.29
C GLU A 529 -5.15 31.78 -17.97
N LYS A 530 -4.42 32.10 -19.05
CA LYS A 530 -4.65 33.27 -19.93
C LYS A 530 -5.98 33.24 -20.68
N SER A 531 -6.56 32.05 -20.87
CA SER A 531 -7.88 31.90 -21.50
C SER A 531 -8.98 32.12 -20.48
N LEU A 532 -8.79 31.61 -19.25
CA LEU A 532 -9.69 31.88 -18.11
C LEU A 532 -9.68 33.37 -17.74
N GLU A 533 -8.51 34.01 -17.72
CA GLU A 533 -8.32 35.44 -17.48
C GLU A 533 -9.09 36.28 -18.51
N LYS A 534 -8.95 36.01 -19.81
CA LYS A 534 -9.73 36.70 -20.86
C LYS A 534 -11.24 36.47 -20.77
N ILE A 535 -11.68 35.28 -20.34
CA ILE A 535 -13.11 35.00 -20.10
C ILE A 535 -13.59 35.81 -18.89
N ALA A 536 -12.79 35.89 -17.82
CA ALA A 536 -13.10 36.68 -16.63
C ALA A 536 -13.12 38.19 -16.92
N GLU A 537 -12.16 38.73 -17.67
CA GLU A 537 -12.12 40.13 -18.10
C GLU A 537 -13.33 40.50 -18.99
N SER A 538 -13.67 39.64 -19.97
CA SER A 538 -14.77 39.92 -20.89
C SER A 538 -16.16 39.76 -20.25
N ALA A 539 -16.33 38.79 -19.35
CA ALA A 539 -17.54 38.66 -18.53
C ALA A 539 -17.65 39.79 -17.50
N GLY A 540 -16.56 40.11 -16.80
CA GLY A 540 -16.46 41.21 -15.85
C GLY A 540 -16.75 42.56 -16.49
N GLY A 541 -16.17 42.84 -17.66
CA GLY A 541 -16.43 44.07 -18.42
C GLY A 541 -17.89 44.23 -18.84
N ARG A 542 -18.58 43.14 -19.20
CA ARG A 542 -20.03 43.16 -19.49
C ARG A 542 -20.87 43.43 -18.25
N LEU A 543 -20.55 42.81 -17.12
CA LEU A 543 -21.22 43.07 -15.84
C LEU A 543 -20.98 44.51 -15.35
N TRP A 544 -19.75 45.02 -15.52
CA TRP A 544 -19.37 46.38 -15.14
C TRP A 544 -20.08 47.45 -15.96
N GLN A 545 -20.29 47.23 -17.26
CA GLN A 545 -21.14 48.10 -18.11
C GLN A 545 -22.60 48.17 -17.62
N GLY A 546 -23.16 47.04 -17.15
CA GLY A 546 -24.47 47.02 -16.48
C GLY A 546 -24.49 47.85 -15.20
N PHE A 547 -23.41 47.81 -14.41
CA PHE A 547 -23.30 48.61 -13.18
C PHE A 547 -23.11 50.10 -13.44
N ILE A 548 -22.28 50.48 -14.43
CA ILE A 548 -22.09 51.88 -14.83
C ILE A 548 -23.38 52.51 -15.37
N THR A 549 -24.13 51.79 -16.20
CA THR A 549 -25.40 52.30 -16.76
C THR A 549 -26.48 52.47 -15.68
N PHE A 550 -26.55 51.57 -14.69
CA PHE A 550 -27.39 51.75 -13.51
C PHE A 550 -26.93 52.94 -12.63
N GLY A 551 -25.62 53.09 -12.43
CA GLY A 551 -25.02 54.18 -11.67
C GLY A 551 -25.24 55.57 -12.29
N SER A 552 -25.11 55.70 -13.61
CA SER A 552 -25.34 56.98 -14.30
C SER A 552 -26.82 57.40 -14.28
N ALA A 553 -27.74 56.44 -14.47
CA ALA A 553 -29.18 56.70 -14.37
C ALA A 553 -29.61 57.15 -12.97
N SER A 554 -29.11 56.47 -11.93
CA SER A 554 -29.41 56.82 -10.52
C SER A 554 -28.77 58.15 -10.09
N ALA A 555 -27.57 58.48 -10.57
CA ALA A 555 -26.95 59.79 -10.35
C ALA A 555 -27.77 60.95 -10.95
N GLY A 556 -28.35 60.77 -12.15
CA GLY A 556 -29.24 61.75 -12.77
C GLY A 556 -30.50 62.05 -11.94
N VAL A 557 -31.13 61.00 -11.39
CA VAL A 557 -32.30 61.15 -10.49
C VAL A 557 -31.92 61.86 -9.19
N LEU A 558 -30.78 61.53 -8.59
CA LEU A 558 -30.29 62.20 -7.39
C LEU A 558 -29.95 63.68 -7.63
N ALA A 559 -29.37 64.03 -8.79
CA ALA A 559 -29.09 65.41 -9.15
C ALA A 559 -30.38 66.25 -9.24
N ILE A 560 -31.43 65.72 -9.88
CA ILE A 560 -32.76 66.36 -9.95
C ILE A 560 -33.35 66.54 -8.54
N PHE A 561 -33.25 65.52 -7.68
CA PHE A 561 -33.73 65.60 -6.30
C PHE A 561 -32.99 66.67 -5.47
N ILE A 562 -31.66 66.78 -5.62
CA ILE A 562 -30.84 67.81 -4.96
C ILE A 562 -31.23 69.22 -5.45
N ILE A 563 -31.46 69.41 -6.76
CA ILE A 563 -31.91 70.71 -7.31
C ILE A 563 -33.26 71.12 -6.71
N ILE A 564 -34.23 70.19 -6.62
CA ILE A 564 -35.54 70.45 -5.99
C ILE A 564 -35.38 70.83 -4.51
N LYS A 565 -34.48 70.14 -3.77
CA LYS A 565 -34.18 70.46 -2.37
C LYS A 565 -33.50 71.83 -2.21
N LEU A 566 -32.60 72.20 -3.13
CA LEU A 566 -31.92 73.50 -3.13
C LEU A 566 -32.90 74.65 -3.38
N ILE A 567 -33.82 74.49 -4.36
CA ILE A 567 -34.88 75.47 -4.62
C ILE A 567 -35.76 75.65 -3.39
N LYS A 568 -36.17 74.55 -2.73
CA LYS A 568 -36.93 74.64 -1.47
C LYS A 568 -36.14 75.41 -0.39
N LEU A 569 -34.86 75.11 -0.19
CA LEU A 569 -34.01 75.77 0.80
C LEU A 569 -33.94 77.29 0.58
N ILE A 570 -33.80 77.73 -0.68
CA ILE A 570 -33.76 79.15 -1.03
C ILE A 570 -35.09 79.84 -0.68
N VAL A 571 -36.22 79.23 -1.05
CA VAL A 571 -37.57 79.77 -0.74
C VAL A 571 -37.80 79.83 0.77
N ASP A 572 -37.51 78.74 1.50
CA ASP A 572 -37.61 78.69 2.95
C ASP A 572 -36.73 79.79 3.59
N THR A 573 -35.48 79.96 3.14
CA THR A 573 -34.56 80.97 3.70
C THR A 573 -35.06 82.41 3.47
N ILE A 574 -35.68 82.70 2.32
CA ILE A 574 -36.28 84.02 2.04
C ILE A 574 -37.48 84.28 2.96
N ILE A 575 -38.37 83.30 3.14
CA ILE A 575 -39.55 83.42 4.01
C ILE A 575 -39.13 83.60 5.48
N HIS A 576 -38.23 82.73 5.97
CA HIS A 576 -37.69 82.83 7.32
C HIS A 576 -36.92 84.15 7.54
N GLY A 577 -36.15 84.60 6.54
CA GLY A 577 -35.40 85.87 6.60
C GLY A 577 -36.33 87.08 6.69
N TYR A 578 -37.43 87.08 5.94
CA TYR A 578 -38.47 88.11 6.03
C TYR A 578 -39.14 88.13 7.41
N ALA A 579 -39.51 86.96 7.95
CA ALA A 579 -40.13 86.83 9.26
C ALA A 579 -39.19 87.27 10.41
N LEU A 580 -37.89 86.99 10.32
CA LEU A 580 -36.91 87.40 11.32
C LEU A 580 -36.56 88.89 11.23
N HIS A 581 -36.50 89.43 10.01
CA HIS A 581 -36.27 90.85 9.76
C HIS A 581 -37.41 91.72 10.30
N SER A 582 -38.67 91.29 10.19
CA SER A 582 -39.82 92.03 10.69
C SER A 582 -39.86 92.16 12.23
N VAL A 583 -39.18 91.26 12.95
CA VAL A 583 -39.16 91.22 14.42
C VAL A 583 -37.86 91.79 15.01
N TYR A 584 -36.71 91.49 14.41
CA TYR A 584 -35.38 91.85 14.96
C TYR A 584 -34.58 92.85 14.11
N GLY A 585 -35.13 93.36 13.01
CA GLY A 585 -34.47 94.32 12.11
C GLY A 585 -33.15 93.79 11.51
N TRP A 586 -32.25 94.70 11.14
CA TRP A 586 -30.88 94.34 10.73
C TRP A 586 -30.02 93.99 11.96
N SER A 587 -30.07 92.72 12.35
CA SER A 587 -29.26 92.15 13.42
C SER A 587 -28.61 90.83 13.01
N LEU A 588 -27.64 90.35 13.79
CA LEU A 588 -26.94 89.08 13.58
C LEU A 588 -27.89 87.87 13.54
N HIS A 589 -29.11 88.01 14.06
CA HIS A 589 -30.11 86.96 14.15
C HIS A 589 -30.67 86.54 12.77
N LEU A 590 -30.54 87.36 11.72
CA LEU A 590 -30.91 86.97 10.34
C LEU A 590 -30.19 85.71 9.83
N LEU A 591 -29.00 85.39 10.36
CA LEU A 591 -28.29 84.15 10.03
C LEU A 591 -29.09 82.88 10.45
N GLY A 592 -30.01 83.01 11.40
CA GLY A 592 -30.93 81.95 11.81
C GLY A 592 -31.94 81.53 10.72
N ALA A 593 -32.15 82.36 9.69
CA ALA A 593 -33.12 82.10 8.61
C ALA A 593 -32.78 80.87 7.75
N ILE A 594 -31.51 80.45 7.72
CA ILE A 594 -31.05 79.27 6.98
C ILE A 594 -31.59 77.98 7.59
N TRP A 595 -31.99 78.00 8.87
CA TRP A 595 -32.47 76.83 9.59
C TRP A 595 -33.87 77.08 10.16
N SER A 596 -34.88 76.40 9.62
CA SER A 596 -36.28 76.57 10.03
C SER A 596 -36.48 76.44 11.55
N SER A 597 -35.82 75.44 12.17
CA SER A 597 -35.87 75.23 13.64
C SER A 597 -35.27 76.40 14.45
N VAL A 598 -34.21 77.04 13.95
CA VAL A 598 -33.58 78.20 14.61
C VAL A 598 -34.44 79.45 14.41
N THR A 599 -35.02 79.61 13.22
CA THR A 599 -35.96 80.71 12.92
C THR A 599 -37.17 80.65 13.86
N GLN A 600 -37.78 79.46 14.02
CA GLN A 600 -38.95 79.28 14.86
C GLN A 600 -38.63 79.44 16.36
N LEU A 601 -37.44 79.04 16.80
CA LEU A 601 -36.94 79.29 18.14
C LEU A 601 -36.74 80.80 18.41
N LEU A 602 -36.15 81.53 17.46
CA LEU A 602 -35.93 82.97 17.59
C LEU A 602 -37.24 83.76 17.58
N LEU A 603 -38.22 83.38 16.75
CA LEU A 603 -39.57 83.97 16.78
C LEU A 603 -40.27 83.73 18.13
N HIS A 604 -40.16 82.51 18.69
CA HIS A 604 -40.74 82.18 20.01
C HIS A 604 -40.00 82.87 21.18
N LEU A 605 -38.75 83.30 21.00
CA LEU A 605 -37.99 84.08 21.99
C LEU A 605 -38.26 85.59 21.92
N ALA A 606 -38.94 86.07 20.86
CA ALA A 606 -39.27 87.47 20.67
C ALA A 606 -40.57 87.91 21.35
N GLU A 607 -41.49 86.98 21.61
CA GLU A 607 -42.76 87.29 22.28
C GLU A 607 -42.56 87.55 23.79
N PRO A 608 -43.05 88.70 24.31
CA PRO A 608 -43.06 88.95 25.75
C PRO A 608 -43.97 87.95 26.48
N ARG A 609 -43.44 87.29 27.51
CA ARG A 609 -44.25 86.48 28.43
C ARG A 609 -45.16 87.38 29.28
N GLU A 610 -46.44 87.44 28.94
CA GLU A 610 -47.50 87.71 29.91
C GLU A 610 -48.25 86.41 30.25
N LYS A 611 -48.84 86.37 31.45
CA LYS A 611 -49.31 85.16 32.12
C LYS A 611 -50.78 84.91 31.79
N ASP A 612 -51.17 83.64 31.64
CA ASP A 612 -52.27 83.18 32.50
C ASP A 612 -52.24 81.67 32.80
N THR A 613 -53.08 81.26 33.75
CA THR A 613 -52.94 80.02 34.55
C THR A 613 -54.14 79.06 34.33
N PRO A 614 -54.39 77.95 35.08
CA PRO A 614 -54.61 76.65 34.43
C PRO A 614 -56.00 76.02 34.67
N GLY A 615 -56.30 74.92 33.96
CA GLY A 615 -57.47 74.09 34.33
C GLY A 615 -57.66 72.79 33.53
N ARG A 616 -57.33 71.65 34.17
CA ARG A 616 -58.09 70.36 34.23
C ARG A 616 -58.72 69.77 32.94
N GLN A 617 -58.69 68.45 32.68
CA GLN A 617 -58.08 67.30 33.38
C GLN A 617 -58.22 66.01 32.51
N LYS A 618 -57.50 64.95 32.90
CA LYS A 618 -57.75 63.52 32.64
C LYS A 618 -57.23 62.92 31.33
N ASP A 619 -56.68 61.70 31.30
CA ASP A 619 -56.26 60.79 32.40
C ASP A 619 -55.30 59.71 31.81
N ARG A 620 -54.34 59.23 32.63
CA ARG A 620 -53.73 57.87 32.58
C ARG A 620 -52.92 57.47 31.31
N GLU A 621 -51.97 56.53 31.32
CA GLU A 621 -51.26 55.80 32.40
C GLU A 621 -49.85 55.38 31.94
N ALA A 622 -49.13 54.67 32.80
CA ALA A 622 -47.73 54.28 32.60
C ALA A 622 -47.51 53.02 31.74
N LEU A 623 -46.22 52.67 31.62
CA LEU A 623 -45.60 51.34 31.49
C LEU A 623 -44.80 51.01 30.21
N LEU A 624 -43.72 50.28 30.51
CA LEU A 624 -42.64 49.61 29.79
C LEU A 624 -42.88 49.01 28.37
N PRO A 625 -41.78 48.60 27.68
CA PRO A 625 -41.75 48.47 26.22
C PRO A 625 -42.02 47.06 25.66
N THR A 626 -42.19 47.03 24.33
CA THR A 626 -41.94 45.90 23.41
C THR A 626 -42.60 44.55 23.70
N THR A 627 -43.72 44.31 23.01
CA THR A 627 -44.30 43.00 22.70
C THR A 627 -44.98 43.06 21.31
N THR A 628 -45.26 41.99 20.53
CA THR A 628 -44.69 40.61 20.41
C THR A 628 -45.39 39.83 19.27
N LYS A 629 -44.62 39.30 18.29
CA LYS A 629 -44.87 38.01 17.54
C LYS A 629 -46.24 37.90 16.79
N PRO A 630 -46.76 36.73 16.30
CA PRO A 630 -46.28 35.32 16.21
C PRO A 630 -46.29 34.72 14.78
N HIS A 631 -46.00 33.44 14.45
CA HIS A 631 -45.97 32.11 15.11
C HIS A 631 -44.75 31.29 14.59
N SER A 632 -44.03 30.44 15.37
CA SER A 632 -44.31 29.05 15.85
C SER A 632 -44.31 27.97 14.73
N THR A 633 -43.91 26.69 14.88
CA THR A 633 -43.40 25.82 15.99
C THR A 633 -42.57 24.67 15.34
N THR A 634 -41.58 24.00 15.96
CA THR A 634 -41.62 22.65 16.63
C THR A 634 -40.15 22.12 16.53
N GLU A 635 -39.34 21.89 17.57
CA GLU A 635 -39.37 20.88 18.65
C GLU A 635 -38.85 19.46 18.24
N ALA A 636 -37.74 19.00 18.86
CA ALA A 636 -37.38 17.59 19.13
C ALA A 636 -36.08 17.48 19.96
N GLN A 637 -35.96 16.44 20.80
CA GLN A 637 -34.88 16.25 21.81
C GLN A 637 -33.87 15.13 21.48
N LEU A 638 -32.79 15.08 22.28
CA LEU A 638 -31.91 13.94 22.60
C LEU A 638 -32.70 12.63 22.93
N PRO A 639 -32.12 11.39 22.94
CA PRO A 639 -30.94 11.05 23.76
C PRO A 639 -29.99 9.90 23.28
N THR A 640 -28.90 9.72 24.02
CA THR A 640 -28.08 8.47 24.09
C THR A 640 -28.80 7.39 24.91
N PRO A 641 -28.48 6.08 24.75
CA PRO A 641 -28.10 5.29 25.94
C PRO A 641 -27.05 4.18 25.73
N THR A 642 -26.74 3.49 26.83
CA THR A 642 -25.57 2.64 27.14
C THR A 642 -25.74 1.13 26.83
N ALA A 643 -24.65 0.35 27.00
CA ALA A 643 -24.56 -1.12 26.84
C ALA A 643 -25.32 -1.94 27.92
N PRO A 644 -25.49 -3.27 27.73
CA PRO A 644 -24.79 -4.20 28.66
C PRO A 644 -24.38 -5.60 28.10
N THR A 645 -23.54 -6.30 28.88
CA THR A 645 -23.30 -7.77 28.96
C THR A 645 -23.72 -8.25 30.38
N PRO A 646 -23.58 -9.52 30.88
CA PRO A 646 -23.03 -10.77 30.30
C PRO A 646 -23.95 -12.02 30.53
N SER A 647 -23.46 -13.21 30.18
CA SER A 647 -23.84 -14.49 30.80
C SER A 647 -22.84 -15.60 30.39
N GLU A 648 -22.98 -16.81 30.94
CA GLU A 648 -21.83 -17.67 31.31
C GLU A 648 -22.19 -19.17 31.37
N SER A 649 -21.19 -20.06 31.25
CA SER A 649 -21.36 -21.51 31.53
C SER A 649 -20.05 -22.16 32.01
N VAL A 650 -20.07 -22.76 33.20
CA VAL A 650 -18.91 -23.40 33.83
C VAL A 650 -19.03 -24.93 33.72
N ASN A 651 -17.98 -25.58 33.18
CA ASN A 651 -17.76 -27.03 33.30
C ASN A 651 -16.76 -27.29 34.43
N GLU A 652 -16.93 -28.38 35.17
CA GLU A 652 -16.02 -28.77 36.27
C GLU A 652 -14.57 -28.95 35.77
N SER A 653 -13.63 -28.43 36.56
CA SER A 653 -12.25 -28.20 36.14
C SER A 653 -11.26 -29.26 36.67
N PRO A 654 -10.24 -29.66 35.89
CA PRO A 654 -9.16 -30.51 36.38
C PRO A 654 -8.30 -29.79 37.42
N VAL A 655 -7.94 -30.49 38.50
CA VAL A 655 -7.17 -29.92 39.62
C VAL A 655 -5.77 -29.49 39.17
N GLN A 656 -5.49 -28.20 39.25
CA GLN A 656 -4.19 -27.63 38.92
C GLN A 656 -3.20 -27.79 40.08
N TYR A 657 -1.89 -27.84 39.78
CA TYR A 657 -0.84 -27.96 40.79
C TYR A 657 -0.88 -26.85 41.88
N LYS A 658 -1.40 -25.65 41.57
CA LYS A 658 -1.66 -24.59 42.56
C LYS A 658 -2.78 -24.93 43.54
N GLU A 659 -3.85 -25.58 43.07
CA GLU A 659 -5.00 -25.99 43.88
C GLU A 659 -4.62 -27.14 44.81
N LEU A 660 -3.79 -28.08 44.33
CA LEU A 660 -3.23 -29.16 45.16
C LEU A 660 -2.47 -28.62 46.39
N ARG A 661 -1.74 -27.51 46.21
CA ARG A 661 -1.03 -26.81 47.32
C ARG A 661 -1.99 -26.13 48.29
N ALA A 662 -3.12 -25.60 47.81
CA ALA A 662 -4.16 -25.01 48.65
C ALA A 662 -4.95 -26.09 49.45
N MET A 663 -5.23 -27.23 48.82
CA MET A 663 -5.88 -28.37 49.48
C MET A 663 -5.03 -28.99 50.60
N LEU A 664 -3.71 -29.00 50.44
CA LEU A 664 -2.77 -29.50 51.47
C LEU A 664 -2.47 -28.45 52.56
N GLY A 665 -2.52 -27.14 52.24
CA GLY A 665 -2.22 -26.08 53.20
C GLY A 665 -3.35 -25.75 54.19
N ASN A 666 -4.59 -26.14 53.90
CA ASN A 666 -5.77 -25.81 54.73
C ASN A 666 -6.02 -26.77 55.92
N LYS A 667 -4.99 -27.49 56.40
CA LYS A 667 -5.11 -28.46 57.53
C LYS A 667 -4.22 -28.18 58.74
N GLU A 668 -3.59 -27.00 58.83
CA GLU A 668 -2.79 -26.59 60.01
C GLU A 668 -3.52 -25.60 60.94
N ASN A 669 -4.83 -25.39 60.79
CA ASN A 669 -5.65 -24.62 61.74
C ASN A 669 -7.06 -25.23 61.89
N GLU A 670 -7.17 -26.31 62.66
CA GLU A 670 -8.39 -26.71 63.39
C GLU A 670 -8.01 -27.48 64.67
#